data_AF-A0A8C9SEN9-F1
#
_entry.id   AF-A0A8C9SEN9-F1
#
_cell.length_a   1.000
_cell.length_b   1.000
_cell.length_c   1.000
_cell.angle_alpha   90.00
_cell.angle_beta   90.00
_cell.angle_gamma   90.00
#
_symmetry.space_group_name_H-M   'P 1'
#
loop_
_entity.id
_entity.type
_entity.pdbx_description
1 polymer ?
#
loop_
_entity_poly.entity_id
_entity_poly.type
_entity_poly.pdbx_seq_one_letter_code
_entity_poly.pdbx_strand_id
1 'polypeptide(L)'
;MTAPVCFRPAEIRNQLVEQFKCLEQQSEARLQLLQDLQEFFRRKAEIQLEYSRSLEKLAERFSSKIRSSREHHQFKKDQHLLSSVNCWYLVLNQTRRESRDHATLSDIYVNNVIVRLSQISEDVIRLFKKSKDIGIQMHEELVKVTNELYTVMKTYHMYHTESLSAESKLKEAEKQEEKQFSKVGDVGVNLLRHEERPQRRSSVRKIEKMKEKRQAKYSENKLKCTKARNDYLLNLAATNAVVAKYYIHDVSDMIDCCDLGYHASLARTFRTYLSAEYSLETSRHEGLDVIENAVDNLDARSDKHKVMDIYNQVFCPPMRFEYLPHMGDEVCQVSAQQPVQTELLMRFHQLQSRLATLKIENEEVRKTLDATMQTLQDMLTVEDFDVSDAFQHSRSTESIKSAASETYMSKVNIAKRRANQQETEGFYFMKFKEYLNGSNLIIKLQAKHDLLKQTLGEGKSPAIPDSGQPIPLVVESCIRYINLYGLQQQGIFRVPGSQVEVNDIKNSFERGEDPLIDDQSDHDINSVAGVLKLYFRGLENPLFPKERFQDLISTIKLESSAERAHHIQQIIVTLPRSVIIVMRYLFAFLNHLSQYSDENMMDPYNLAICFGPTLMPIPDGQDPVACQAHVNEVIKTIIIHNEVIFPSQRELDGPVYEKCMTGGEEYCDSPHSEQGTIDEVDNGTEPHTSDDEVEQIEAIAKFDYTGRTPRELSFKKGASLLLYHRASEDWWEGRHNGVDGLIPHQYIVVQDMDDAFSDSLSQKADSEASSGPLLDDKASSKNDIPSPCEASPDYSFGGVMGRCVRVAAGPLASDSFCKRGNQFSMYFTYSVYLICICMLIQRNSALRHRTQREQSWTESSLVSVFTRYFVQRVWFFTSAVSCCVQQDIEKTMSTALHELRELERQNTAKQAPDVVLDTLEPLKNPVGSEPGSPLHTMVIRDPDAAMRRSSSSTTEMMSTFKPALSARLVGAQLRPPPARPARPAPTQYRSSSSSSSGVGSPAVTPTEKIFPNSSSSADKSGTM
;
A
#
# COMPACT_ATOMS: atom_id res chain seq x y z
N MET A 1 60.12 43.40 -10.58
CA MET A 1 61.51 43.01 -10.90
C MET A 1 61.48 41.63 -11.52
N THR A 2 61.96 41.46 -12.75
CA THR A 2 62.06 40.14 -13.40
C THR A 2 63.37 39.46 -13.00
N ALA A 3 63.30 38.52 -12.05
CA ALA A 3 64.37 37.55 -11.87
C ALA A 3 64.49 36.69 -13.16
N PRO A 4 65.71 36.30 -13.58
CA PRO A 4 65.83 35.36 -14.69
C PRO A 4 65.18 34.03 -14.29
N VAL A 5 64.34 33.48 -15.17
CA VAL A 5 63.82 32.11 -15.01
C VAL A 5 65.02 31.17 -15.07
N CYS A 6 65.49 30.76 -13.89
CA CYS A 6 66.68 29.95 -13.78
C CYS A 6 66.41 28.59 -14.40
N PHE A 7 67.25 28.17 -15.34
CA PHE A 7 67.06 26.93 -16.08
C PHE A 7 67.35 25.73 -15.17
N ARG A 8 66.31 25.15 -14.56
CA ARG A 8 66.42 24.10 -13.52
C ARG A 8 65.75 22.76 -13.91
N PRO A 9 66.29 21.99 -14.88
CA PRO A 9 65.78 20.65 -15.20
C PRO A 9 65.75 19.66 -14.02
N ALA A 10 66.55 19.89 -12.98
CA ALA A 10 66.55 19.06 -11.77
C ALA A 10 65.24 19.19 -10.98
N GLU A 11 64.68 20.39 -10.86
CA GLU A 11 63.41 20.61 -10.14
C GLU A 11 62.24 20.00 -10.91
N ILE A 12 62.22 20.17 -12.24
CA ILE A 12 61.23 19.53 -13.12
C ILE A 12 61.30 18.00 -13.01
N ARG A 13 62.50 17.39 -13.13
CA ARG A 13 62.65 15.93 -13.02
C ARG A 13 62.20 15.38 -11.66
N ASN A 14 62.49 16.08 -10.57
CA ASN A 14 61.99 15.69 -9.24
C ASN A 14 60.45 15.79 -9.19
N GLN A 15 59.87 16.87 -9.70
CA GLN A 15 58.42 17.06 -9.73
C GLN A 15 57.70 15.98 -10.56
N LEU A 16 58.28 15.51 -11.66
CA LEU A 16 57.76 14.40 -12.48
C LEU A 16 57.77 13.05 -11.73
N VAL A 17 58.78 12.80 -10.89
CA VAL A 17 58.85 11.60 -10.04
C VAL A 17 57.80 11.64 -8.91
N GLU A 18 57.62 12.78 -8.24
CA GLU A 18 56.60 12.91 -7.19
C GLU A 18 55.16 12.85 -7.74
N GLN A 19 54.91 13.34 -8.95
CA GLN A 19 53.64 13.15 -9.66
C GLN A 19 53.31 11.66 -9.82
N PHE A 20 54.28 10.84 -10.25
CA PHE A 20 54.05 9.41 -10.42
C PHE A 20 53.77 8.68 -9.11
N LYS A 21 54.51 8.99 -8.04
CA LYS A 21 54.25 8.44 -6.70
C LYS A 21 52.84 8.77 -6.21
N CYS A 22 52.35 9.98 -6.47
CA CYS A 22 50.99 10.39 -6.10
C CYS A 22 49.92 9.54 -6.82
N LEU A 23 50.08 9.31 -8.13
CA LEU A 23 49.17 8.47 -8.91
C LEU A 23 49.22 6.99 -8.49
N GLU A 24 50.43 6.48 -8.21
CA GLU A 24 50.64 5.12 -7.70
C GLU A 24 49.96 4.94 -6.33
N GLN A 25 50.18 5.86 -5.39
CA GLN A 25 49.54 5.85 -4.07
C GLN A 25 48.01 5.98 -4.15
N GLN A 26 47.45 6.74 -5.11
CA GLN A 26 46.00 6.78 -5.33
C GLN A 26 45.46 5.45 -5.89
N SER A 27 46.19 4.79 -6.78
CA SER A 27 45.82 3.46 -7.27
C SER A 27 45.84 2.43 -6.14
N GLU A 28 46.89 2.40 -5.32
CA GLU A 28 47.00 1.55 -4.13
C GLU A 28 45.86 1.79 -3.13
N ALA A 29 45.55 3.06 -2.81
CA ALA A 29 44.47 3.40 -1.89
C ALA A 29 43.08 2.96 -2.38
N ARG A 30 42.83 3.00 -3.70
CA ARG A 30 41.59 2.46 -4.30
C ARG A 30 41.54 0.94 -4.25
N LEU A 31 42.67 0.27 -4.49
CA LEU A 31 42.75 -1.18 -4.39
C LEU A 31 42.58 -1.67 -2.95
N GLN A 32 43.09 -0.94 -1.95
CA GLN A 32 42.81 -1.23 -0.54
C GLN A 32 41.31 -1.09 -0.23
N LEU A 33 40.69 0.02 -0.62
CA LEU A 33 39.24 0.23 -0.43
C LEU A 33 38.40 -0.88 -1.09
N LEU A 34 38.78 -1.35 -2.29
CA LEU A 34 38.09 -2.45 -2.96
C LEU A 34 38.30 -3.80 -2.25
N GLN A 35 39.44 -4.03 -1.59
CA GLN A 35 39.69 -5.22 -0.76
C GLN A 35 38.86 -5.15 0.54
N ASP A 36 38.86 -4.01 1.22
CA ASP A 36 38.09 -3.77 2.44
C ASP A 36 36.58 -3.97 2.19
N LEU A 37 36.07 -3.48 1.07
CA LEU A 37 34.68 -3.70 0.64
C LEU A 37 34.39 -5.18 0.33
N GLN A 38 35.32 -5.92 -0.28
CA GLN A 38 35.15 -7.36 -0.54
C GLN A 38 35.10 -8.17 0.76
N GLU A 39 35.96 -7.86 1.74
CA GLU A 39 35.93 -8.51 3.05
C GLU A 39 34.68 -8.13 3.85
N PHE A 40 34.28 -6.86 3.83
CA PHE A 40 33.02 -6.42 4.45
C PHE A 40 31.82 -7.17 3.87
N PHE A 41 31.68 -7.26 2.55
CA PHE A 41 30.55 -7.98 1.94
C PHE A 41 30.64 -9.50 2.12
N ARG A 42 31.85 -10.08 2.18
CA ARG A 42 32.06 -11.49 2.55
C ARG A 42 31.53 -11.77 3.95
N ARG A 43 31.94 -10.97 4.93
CA ARG A 43 31.50 -11.14 6.32
C ARG A 43 30.02 -10.80 6.51
N LYS A 44 29.47 -9.81 5.78
CA LYS A 44 28.02 -9.53 5.78
C LYS A 44 27.25 -10.74 5.23
N ALA A 45 27.69 -11.34 4.13
CA ALA A 45 27.06 -12.52 3.53
C ALA A 45 27.03 -13.73 4.48
N GLU A 46 28.15 -14.01 5.17
CA GLU A 46 28.21 -15.07 6.19
C GLU A 46 27.16 -14.86 7.31
N ILE A 47 27.02 -13.62 7.80
CA ILE A 47 26.06 -13.26 8.84
C ILE A 47 24.62 -13.41 8.34
N GLN A 48 24.30 -12.99 7.11
CA GLN A 48 22.97 -13.18 6.52
C GLN A 48 22.62 -14.68 6.39
N LEU A 49 23.59 -15.51 6.00
CA LEU A 49 23.40 -16.95 5.85
C LEU A 49 23.30 -17.69 7.20
N GLU A 50 24.00 -17.23 8.24
CA GLU A 50 23.87 -17.74 9.61
C GLU A 50 22.50 -17.37 10.22
N TYR A 51 22.02 -16.15 9.97
CA TYR A 51 20.69 -15.70 10.39
C TYR A 51 19.58 -16.49 9.68
N SER A 52 19.63 -16.60 8.35
CA SER A 52 18.77 -17.47 7.53
C SER A 52 18.68 -18.89 8.10
N ARG A 53 19.82 -19.57 8.26
CA ARG A 53 19.88 -20.94 8.83
C ARG A 53 19.33 -21.03 10.25
N SER A 54 19.24 -19.94 10.99
CA SER A 54 18.67 -19.89 12.34
C SER A 54 17.15 -19.71 12.30
N LEU A 55 16.63 -18.91 11.37
CA LEU A 55 15.20 -18.73 11.12
C LEU A 55 14.54 -20.03 10.61
N GLU A 56 15.13 -20.74 9.64
CA GLU A 56 14.56 -22.01 9.16
C GLU A 56 14.50 -23.06 10.29
N LYS A 57 15.55 -23.17 11.10
CA LYS A 57 15.58 -24.05 12.29
C LYS A 57 14.50 -23.67 13.31
N LEU A 58 14.22 -22.38 13.47
CA LEU A 58 13.15 -21.89 14.35
C LEU A 58 11.77 -22.31 13.81
N ALA A 59 11.47 -21.99 12.55
CA ALA A 59 10.20 -22.33 11.90
C ALA A 59 9.94 -23.84 11.89
N GLU A 60 10.96 -24.65 11.56
CA GLU A 60 10.81 -26.10 11.46
C GLU A 60 10.69 -26.78 12.83
N ARG A 61 11.34 -26.26 13.88
CA ARG A 61 11.20 -26.75 15.27
C ARG A 61 9.77 -26.63 15.83
N PHE A 62 8.98 -25.67 15.34
CA PHE A 62 7.57 -25.55 15.70
C PHE A 62 6.65 -26.26 14.71
N SER A 63 6.95 -26.19 13.41
CA SER A 63 6.15 -26.84 12.37
C SER A 63 6.21 -28.37 12.38
N SER A 64 7.26 -28.96 12.95
CA SER A 64 7.36 -30.40 13.20
C SER A 64 6.43 -30.86 14.32
N LYS A 65 6.25 -30.05 15.38
CA LYS A 65 5.30 -30.33 16.46
C LYS A 65 3.86 -30.35 15.95
N ILE A 66 3.48 -29.35 15.14
CA ILE A 66 2.18 -29.24 14.48
C ILE A 66 1.91 -30.51 13.64
N ARG A 67 2.91 -31.00 12.87
CA ARG A 67 2.82 -32.25 12.10
C ARG A 67 2.77 -33.54 12.94
N SER A 68 3.03 -33.49 14.24
CA SER A 68 3.15 -34.70 15.09
C SER A 68 1.89 -35.06 15.89
N SER A 69 0.87 -34.18 15.97
CA SER A 69 -0.43 -34.59 16.52
C SER A 69 -1.17 -35.50 15.55
N ARG A 70 -1.79 -36.57 16.06
CA ARG A 70 -2.68 -37.44 15.26
C ARG A 70 -3.91 -36.70 14.74
N GLU A 71 -4.33 -35.63 15.41
CA GLU A 71 -5.49 -34.80 15.07
C GLU A 71 -5.25 -33.89 13.84
N HIS A 72 -4.00 -33.78 13.36
CA HIS A 72 -3.60 -32.76 12.38
C HIS A 72 -3.49 -33.29 10.93
N HIS A 73 -4.22 -34.34 10.55
CA HIS A 73 -4.31 -34.71 9.13
C HIS A 73 -5.17 -33.73 8.31
N GLN A 74 -6.12 -33.01 8.92
CA GLN A 74 -6.81 -31.84 8.34
C GLN A 74 -5.85 -30.70 7.92
N PHE A 75 -4.78 -30.46 8.69
CA PHE A 75 -3.96 -29.24 8.61
C PHE A 75 -3.15 -29.05 7.31
N LYS A 76 -3.20 -30.01 6.38
CA LYS A 76 -2.46 -29.96 5.10
C LYS A 76 -3.30 -29.56 3.89
N LYS A 77 -4.61 -29.28 4.05
CA LYS A 77 -5.48 -28.89 2.92
C LYS A 77 -6.51 -27.80 3.20
N ASP A 78 -7.07 -27.71 4.40
CA ASP A 78 -8.45 -27.24 4.52
C ASP A 78 -8.62 -25.78 4.99
N GLN A 79 -9.70 -25.13 4.51
CA GLN A 79 -10.14 -23.77 4.85
C GLN A 79 -10.68 -23.62 6.30
N HIS A 80 -10.53 -24.65 7.13
CA HIS A 80 -11.23 -24.80 8.42
C HIS A 80 -10.35 -24.54 9.65
N LEU A 81 -9.25 -23.79 9.49
CA LEU A 81 -8.45 -23.36 10.64
C LEU A 81 -9.22 -22.38 11.54
N LEU A 82 -9.01 -22.51 12.85
CA LEU A 82 -9.38 -21.48 13.81
C LEU A 82 -8.50 -20.25 13.57
N SER A 83 -9.07 -19.04 13.66
CA SER A 83 -8.42 -17.76 13.34
C SER A 83 -7.07 -17.59 14.05
N SER A 84 -7.04 -17.79 15.37
CA SER A 84 -5.83 -17.76 16.20
C SER A 84 -4.74 -18.74 15.77
N VAL A 85 -5.12 -19.90 15.22
CA VAL A 85 -4.19 -20.91 14.72
C VAL A 85 -3.69 -20.55 13.30
N ASN A 86 -4.53 -19.89 12.49
CA ASN A 86 -4.13 -19.34 11.20
C ASN A 86 -3.07 -18.24 11.39
N CYS A 87 -3.25 -17.30 12.33
CA CYS A 87 -2.24 -16.28 12.65
C CYS A 87 -0.89 -16.91 13.02
N TRP A 88 -0.90 -17.94 13.88
CA TRP A 88 0.32 -18.67 14.25
C TRP A 88 0.98 -19.39 13.06
N TYR A 89 0.19 -19.98 12.16
CA TYR A 89 0.70 -20.61 10.94
C TYR A 89 1.34 -19.58 9.99
N LEU A 90 0.74 -18.40 9.86
CA LEU A 90 1.28 -17.31 9.03
C LEU A 90 2.58 -16.73 9.59
N VAL A 91 2.69 -16.54 10.92
CA VAL A 91 3.96 -16.17 11.60
C VAL A 91 5.08 -17.18 11.29
N LEU A 92 4.78 -18.48 11.34
CA LEU A 92 5.76 -19.53 10.99
C LEU A 92 6.13 -19.52 9.50
N ASN A 93 5.21 -19.12 8.61
CA ASN A 93 5.49 -19.00 7.19
C ASN A 93 6.29 -17.73 6.85
N GLN A 94 6.05 -16.62 7.54
CA GLN A 94 6.86 -15.41 7.37
C GLN A 94 8.30 -15.63 7.88
N THR A 95 8.46 -16.35 8.99
CA THR A 95 9.79 -16.77 9.48
C THR A 95 10.57 -17.56 8.40
N ARG A 96 9.88 -18.37 7.58
CA ARG A 96 10.49 -19.06 6.42
C ARG A 96 10.76 -18.14 5.23
N ARG A 97 9.90 -17.14 4.99
CA ARG A 97 10.09 -16.15 3.90
C ARG A 97 11.37 -15.36 4.16
N GLU A 98 11.47 -14.72 5.33
CA GLU A 98 12.68 -14.04 5.80
C GLU A 98 13.91 -14.95 5.70
N SER A 99 13.81 -16.22 6.12
CA SER A 99 14.91 -17.18 5.99
C SER A 99 15.42 -17.35 4.55
N ARG A 100 14.53 -17.43 3.56
CA ARG A 100 14.90 -17.56 2.13
C ARG A 100 15.44 -16.27 1.57
N ASP A 101 14.88 -15.13 2.00
CA ASP A 101 15.27 -13.82 1.51
C ASP A 101 16.66 -13.45 2.03
N HIS A 102 16.96 -13.73 3.30
CA HIS A 102 18.31 -13.59 3.87
C HIS A 102 19.35 -14.56 3.26
N ALA A 103 18.95 -15.76 2.82
CA ALA A 103 19.82 -16.62 2.02
C ALA A 103 20.10 -16.00 0.64
N THR A 104 19.05 -15.56 -0.05
CA THR A 104 19.14 -14.91 -1.37
C THR A 104 20.00 -13.64 -1.32
N LEU A 105 19.89 -12.86 -0.26
CA LEU A 105 20.70 -11.66 -0.01
C LEU A 105 22.20 -12.02 0.18
N SER A 106 22.49 -13.11 0.89
CA SER A 106 23.85 -13.67 0.99
C SER A 106 24.41 -14.06 -0.38
N ASP A 107 23.62 -14.80 -1.19
CA ASP A 107 24.00 -15.21 -2.54
C ASP A 107 24.19 -14.02 -3.49
N ILE A 108 23.40 -12.94 -3.35
CA ILE A 108 23.61 -11.70 -4.10
C ILE A 108 24.95 -11.05 -3.72
N TYR A 109 25.30 -11.00 -2.43
CA TYR A 109 26.58 -10.42 -2.02
C TYR A 109 27.76 -11.23 -2.53
N VAL A 110 27.73 -12.57 -2.40
CA VAL A 110 28.80 -13.45 -2.89
C VAL A 110 28.92 -13.40 -4.41
N ASN A 111 27.82 -13.66 -5.13
CA ASN A 111 27.87 -13.91 -6.57
C ASN A 111 27.76 -12.65 -7.43
N ASN A 112 27.27 -11.52 -6.90
CA ASN A 112 27.17 -10.26 -7.64
C ASN A 112 28.07 -9.15 -7.07
N VAL A 113 27.99 -8.86 -5.76
CA VAL A 113 28.68 -7.69 -5.19
C VAL A 113 30.19 -7.92 -5.13
N ILE A 114 30.65 -9.02 -4.53
CA ILE A 114 32.08 -9.34 -4.39
C ILE A 114 32.72 -9.60 -5.77
N VAL A 115 32.04 -10.34 -6.66
CA VAL A 115 32.52 -10.58 -8.04
C VAL A 115 32.74 -9.28 -8.81
N ARG A 116 31.82 -8.32 -8.72
CA ARG A 116 32.00 -7.00 -9.35
C ARG A 116 33.16 -6.21 -8.73
N LEU A 117 33.39 -6.30 -7.42
CA LEU A 117 34.53 -5.64 -6.77
C LEU A 117 35.89 -6.24 -7.19
N SER A 118 35.97 -7.56 -7.41
CA SER A 118 37.17 -8.21 -8.00
C SER A 118 37.43 -7.65 -9.41
N GLN A 119 36.41 -7.63 -10.27
CA GLN A 119 36.51 -7.11 -11.63
C GLN A 119 36.94 -5.63 -11.66
N ILE A 120 36.43 -4.79 -10.75
CA ILE A 120 36.85 -3.39 -10.61
C ILE A 120 38.32 -3.30 -10.14
N SER A 121 38.78 -4.22 -9.28
CA SER A 121 40.18 -4.26 -8.83
C SER A 121 41.13 -4.64 -9.97
N GLU A 122 40.77 -5.65 -10.75
CA GLU A 122 41.48 -6.07 -11.96
C GLU A 122 41.53 -4.93 -13.00
N ASP A 123 40.41 -4.22 -13.20
CA ASP A 123 40.32 -3.07 -14.10
C ASP A 123 41.18 -1.90 -13.64
N VAL A 124 41.21 -1.56 -12.34
CA VAL A 124 42.07 -0.49 -11.80
C VAL A 124 43.55 -0.82 -12.02
N ILE A 125 44.01 -2.04 -11.72
CA ILE A 125 45.38 -2.48 -11.98
C ILE A 125 45.72 -2.37 -13.47
N ARG A 126 44.82 -2.85 -14.32
CA ARG A 126 44.98 -2.91 -15.79
C ARG A 126 44.98 -1.53 -16.45
N LEU A 127 44.18 -0.59 -15.94
CA LEU A 127 44.12 0.80 -16.42
C LEU A 127 45.30 1.62 -15.91
N PHE A 128 45.59 1.58 -14.61
CA PHE A 128 46.74 2.29 -14.02
C PHE A 128 48.05 1.91 -14.71
N LYS A 129 48.28 0.63 -15.00
CA LYS A 129 49.47 0.20 -15.75
C LYS A 129 49.58 0.90 -17.12
N LYS A 130 48.49 0.96 -17.89
CA LYS A 130 48.48 1.62 -19.20
C LYS A 130 48.72 3.13 -19.08
N SER A 131 48.08 3.79 -18.11
CA SER A 131 48.31 5.21 -17.85
C SER A 131 49.75 5.50 -17.41
N LYS A 132 50.37 4.59 -16.64
CA LYS A 132 51.79 4.66 -16.24
C LYS A 132 52.72 4.54 -17.45
N ASP A 133 52.48 3.58 -18.33
CA ASP A 133 53.26 3.40 -19.57
C ASP A 133 53.16 4.64 -20.49
N ILE A 134 52.00 5.31 -20.56
CA ILE A 134 51.79 6.55 -21.33
C ILE A 134 52.49 7.75 -20.67
N GLY A 135 52.32 7.93 -19.36
CA GLY A 135 52.94 9.05 -18.63
C GLY A 135 54.48 9.00 -18.66
N ILE A 136 55.07 7.81 -18.70
CA ILE A 136 56.53 7.64 -18.88
C ILE A 136 56.98 8.26 -20.22
N GLN A 137 56.29 7.96 -21.32
CA GLN A 137 56.60 8.53 -22.65
C GLN A 137 56.47 10.07 -22.65
N MET A 138 55.45 10.60 -21.97
CA MET A 138 55.26 12.05 -21.80
C MET A 138 56.40 12.69 -20.98
N HIS A 139 56.88 12.01 -19.93
CA HIS A 139 58.02 12.47 -19.13
C HIS A 139 59.34 12.41 -19.92
N GLU A 140 59.53 11.39 -20.76
CA GLU A 140 60.70 11.25 -21.63
C GLU A 140 60.78 12.38 -22.66
N GLU A 141 59.69 12.72 -23.34
CA GLU A 141 59.64 13.83 -24.29
C GLU A 141 59.86 15.20 -23.61
N LEU A 142 59.36 15.43 -22.39
CA LEU A 142 59.70 16.63 -21.61
C LEU A 142 61.20 16.73 -21.28
N VAL A 143 61.81 15.61 -20.86
CA VAL A 143 63.24 15.56 -20.53
C VAL A 143 64.09 15.76 -21.80
N LYS A 144 63.66 15.21 -22.93
CA LYS A 144 64.28 15.39 -24.24
C LYS A 144 64.23 16.85 -24.71
N VAL A 145 63.04 17.46 -24.79
CA VAL A 145 62.88 18.86 -25.23
C VAL A 145 63.60 19.86 -24.31
N THR A 146 63.68 19.59 -23.00
CA THR A 146 64.49 20.42 -22.09
C THR A 146 66.00 20.20 -22.27
N ASN A 147 66.48 18.98 -22.52
CA ASN A 147 67.88 18.72 -22.84
C ASN A 147 68.31 19.35 -24.20
N GLU A 148 67.41 19.37 -25.18
CA GLU A 148 67.60 20.08 -26.47
C GLU A 148 67.77 21.59 -26.23
N LEU A 149 66.86 22.22 -25.49
CA LEU A 149 66.95 23.64 -25.14
C LEU A 149 68.26 24.00 -24.42
N TYR A 150 68.72 23.17 -23.48
CA TYR A 150 70.02 23.34 -22.81
C TYR A 150 71.19 23.38 -23.80
N THR A 151 71.13 22.52 -24.82
CA THR A 151 72.18 22.37 -25.84
C THR A 151 72.22 23.58 -26.78
N VAL A 152 71.07 24.08 -27.20
CA VAL A 152 70.97 25.31 -28.02
C VAL A 152 71.39 26.54 -27.20
N MET A 153 70.98 26.64 -25.93
CA MET A 153 71.42 27.70 -25.01
C MET A 153 72.95 27.74 -24.87
N LYS A 154 73.59 26.58 -24.66
CA LYS A 154 75.05 26.47 -24.54
C LYS A 154 75.77 26.94 -25.81
N THR A 155 75.22 26.59 -26.98
CA THR A 155 75.72 27.01 -28.29
C THR A 155 75.60 28.53 -28.50
N TYR A 156 74.46 29.13 -28.10
CA TYR A 156 74.29 30.58 -28.09
C TYR A 156 75.31 31.26 -27.17
N HIS A 157 75.47 30.81 -25.93
CA HIS A 157 76.44 31.39 -24.97
C HIS A 157 77.88 31.35 -25.51
N MET A 158 78.29 30.23 -26.13
CA MET A 158 79.61 30.10 -26.76
C MET A 158 79.83 31.17 -27.85
N TYR A 159 78.93 31.28 -28.84
CA TYR A 159 79.07 32.29 -29.89
C TYR A 159 78.91 33.72 -29.37
N HIS A 160 78.17 33.94 -28.29
CA HIS A 160 78.08 35.24 -27.64
C HIS A 160 79.42 35.67 -27.02
N THR A 161 80.08 34.78 -26.27
CA THR A 161 81.44 35.02 -25.75
C THR A 161 82.46 35.21 -26.87
N GLU A 162 82.40 34.42 -27.94
CA GLU A 162 83.26 34.62 -29.11
C GLU A 162 83.05 35.97 -29.79
N SER A 163 81.79 36.42 -29.92
CA SER A 163 81.42 37.73 -30.50
C SER A 163 81.93 38.88 -29.63
N LEU A 164 81.74 38.82 -28.31
CA LEU A 164 82.28 39.81 -27.37
C LEU A 164 83.83 39.85 -27.43
N SER A 165 84.48 38.69 -27.52
CA SER A 165 85.95 38.63 -27.64
C SER A 165 86.48 39.23 -28.95
N ALA A 166 85.69 39.17 -30.03
CA ALA A 166 86.01 39.81 -31.30
C ALA A 166 85.74 41.32 -31.24
N GLU A 167 84.68 41.74 -30.56
CA GLU A 167 84.32 43.16 -30.37
C GLU A 167 85.38 43.92 -29.55
N SER A 168 85.87 43.35 -28.45
CA SER A 168 86.97 43.96 -27.68
C SER A 168 88.24 44.10 -28.51
N LYS A 169 88.59 43.07 -29.30
CA LYS A 169 89.75 43.12 -30.20
C LYS A 169 89.56 44.14 -31.34
N LEU A 170 88.34 44.34 -31.83
CA LEU A 170 88.04 45.41 -32.78
C LEU A 170 88.24 46.79 -32.14
N LYS A 171 87.65 47.04 -30.97
CA LYS A 171 87.77 48.29 -30.19
C LYS A 171 89.21 48.62 -29.79
N GLU A 172 90.05 47.62 -29.57
CA GLU A 172 91.50 47.79 -29.39
C GLU A 172 92.22 48.28 -30.65
N ALA A 173 91.82 47.80 -31.83
CA ALA A 173 92.42 48.23 -33.10
C ALA A 173 91.96 49.64 -33.51
N GLU A 174 90.68 49.97 -33.27
CA GLU A 174 90.14 51.32 -33.42
C GLU A 174 90.92 52.31 -32.54
N LYS A 175 91.12 51.99 -31.26
CA LYS A 175 91.95 52.79 -30.35
C LYS A 175 93.45 52.83 -30.70
N GLN A 176 93.94 51.92 -31.55
CA GLN A 176 95.33 51.96 -32.06
C GLN A 176 95.45 52.82 -33.32
N GLU A 177 94.42 52.84 -34.17
CA GLU A 177 94.27 53.72 -35.32
C GLU A 177 94.12 55.19 -34.87
N GLU A 178 93.20 55.47 -33.93
CA GLU A 178 93.02 56.78 -33.29
C GLU A 178 94.35 57.30 -32.73
N LYS A 179 95.09 56.48 -31.96
CA LYS A 179 96.39 56.85 -31.38
C LYS A 179 97.51 57.09 -32.40
N GLN A 180 97.37 56.64 -33.65
CA GLN A 180 98.28 57.04 -34.72
C GLN A 180 97.82 58.33 -35.41
N PHE A 181 96.50 58.54 -35.58
CA PHE A 181 95.97 59.80 -36.12
C PHE A 181 96.19 60.99 -35.16
N SER A 182 96.03 60.82 -33.85
CA SER A 182 96.36 61.88 -32.86
C SER A 182 97.85 62.25 -32.83
N LYS A 183 98.73 61.42 -33.40
CA LYS A 183 100.16 61.74 -33.62
C LYS A 183 100.45 62.45 -34.95
N VAL A 184 99.42 62.85 -35.70
CA VAL A 184 99.50 63.71 -36.88
C VAL A 184 99.08 65.17 -36.55
N GLY A 185 98.49 65.40 -35.37
CA GLY A 185 98.05 66.73 -34.91
C GLY A 185 99.14 67.65 -34.37
N ASP A 186 100.40 67.20 -34.36
CA ASP A 186 101.57 67.99 -33.95
C ASP A 186 102.75 67.70 -34.89
N VAL A 187 103.59 68.72 -35.14
CA VAL A 187 104.54 68.88 -36.27
C VAL A 187 103.83 68.96 -37.65
N GLY A 188 103.70 70.14 -38.27
CA GLY A 188 104.12 71.47 -37.84
C GLY A 188 104.09 72.50 -38.99
N VAL A 189 104.19 73.79 -38.66
CA VAL A 189 104.32 74.89 -39.64
C VAL A 189 105.80 75.12 -39.97
N ASN A 190 106.19 75.00 -41.25
CA ASN A 190 107.47 75.42 -41.87
C ASN A 190 108.77 74.86 -41.21
N LEU A 191 109.76 74.27 -41.88
CA LEU A 191 110.46 74.77 -43.08
C LEU A 191 111.59 73.78 -43.52
N LEU A 192 111.76 73.54 -44.83
CA LEU A 192 112.97 73.08 -45.55
C LEU A 192 113.63 71.68 -45.31
N ARG A 193 114.26 71.22 -46.41
CA ARG A 193 115.17 70.06 -46.62
C ARG A 193 114.55 68.64 -46.66
N HIS A 194 115.38 67.70 -47.14
CA HIS A 194 115.01 66.56 -48.01
C HIS A 194 115.24 65.18 -47.34
N GLU A 195 114.74 64.14 -48.02
CA GLU A 195 114.92 62.70 -47.76
C GLU A 195 114.23 62.03 -46.54
N GLU A 196 114.06 60.70 -46.69
CA GLU A 196 113.50 59.72 -45.76
C GLU A 196 112.12 59.96 -45.14
N ARG A 197 111.04 59.46 -45.79
CA ARG A 197 109.85 58.95 -45.06
C ARG A 197 108.91 57.88 -45.69
N PRO A 198 109.33 56.98 -46.62
CA PRO A 198 108.44 55.90 -47.10
C PRO A 198 107.78 55.06 -45.97
N GLN A 199 108.52 54.75 -44.90
CA GLN A 199 108.10 53.89 -43.78
C GLN A 199 106.71 54.24 -43.22
N ARG A 200 106.37 55.52 -43.03
CA ARG A 200 105.18 55.95 -42.25
C ARG A 200 103.85 55.77 -42.98
N ARG A 201 103.81 55.77 -44.32
CA ARG A 201 102.57 55.46 -45.07
C ARG A 201 102.23 53.97 -45.06
N SER A 202 103.21 53.10 -44.80
CA SER A 202 103.00 51.65 -44.76
C SER A 202 102.36 51.16 -43.46
N SER A 203 102.68 51.80 -42.32
CA SER A 203 102.17 51.41 -41.00
C SER A 203 100.68 51.69 -40.84
N VAL A 204 100.19 52.84 -41.33
CA VAL A 204 98.78 53.21 -41.27
C VAL A 204 97.93 52.21 -42.06
N ARG A 205 98.27 51.97 -43.34
CA ARG A 205 97.60 50.95 -44.18
C ARG A 205 97.64 49.54 -43.58
N LYS A 206 98.70 49.19 -42.84
CA LYS A 206 98.82 47.90 -42.15
C LYS A 206 97.90 47.79 -40.92
N ILE A 207 97.58 48.91 -40.26
CA ILE A 207 96.63 48.98 -39.13
C ILE A 207 95.18 49.07 -39.64
N GLU A 208 94.93 49.86 -40.67
CA GLU A 208 93.67 49.93 -41.41
C GLU A 208 93.22 48.52 -41.88
N LYS A 209 94.10 47.79 -42.57
CA LYS A 209 93.87 46.39 -42.97
C LYS A 209 93.78 45.41 -41.78
N MET A 210 94.34 45.75 -40.62
CA MET A 210 94.18 44.95 -39.40
C MET A 210 92.80 45.19 -38.76
N LYS A 211 92.33 46.44 -38.71
CA LYS A 211 90.99 46.82 -38.28
C LYS A 211 89.95 46.20 -39.19
N GLU A 212 90.09 46.31 -40.51
CA GLU A 212 89.23 45.66 -41.51
C GLU A 212 89.12 44.14 -41.27
N LYS A 213 90.25 43.45 -41.04
CA LYS A 213 90.25 42.01 -40.73
C LYS A 213 89.59 41.68 -39.38
N ARG A 214 89.69 42.55 -38.37
CA ARG A 214 88.98 42.40 -37.08
C ARG A 214 87.48 42.72 -37.22
N GLN A 215 87.13 43.70 -38.04
CA GLN A 215 85.75 44.09 -38.37
C GLN A 215 85.03 42.94 -39.08
N ALA A 216 85.64 42.34 -40.10
CA ALA A 216 85.08 41.18 -40.80
C ALA A 216 84.84 40.00 -39.83
N LYS A 217 85.82 39.69 -38.97
CA LYS A 217 85.67 38.61 -37.98
C LYS A 217 84.65 38.93 -36.88
N TYR A 218 84.51 40.19 -36.48
CA TYR A 218 83.43 40.63 -35.59
C TYR A 218 82.06 40.47 -36.26
N SER A 219 81.89 40.93 -37.50
CA SER A 219 80.65 40.76 -38.26
C SER A 219 80.27 39.28 -38.45
N GLU A 220 81.25 38.41 -38.74
CA GLU A 220 81.04 36.96 -38.84
C GLU A 220 80.56 36.35 -37.50
N ASN A 221 81.28 36.62 -36.40
CA ASN A 221 80.92 36.11 -35.07
C ASN A 221 79.57 36.68 -34.58
N LYS A 222 79.28 37.96 -34.88
CA LYS A 222 78.00 38.61 -34.56
C LYS A 222 76.85 37.98 -35.32
N LEU A 223 77.04 37.59 -36.58
CA LEU A 223 76.05 36.86 -37.36
C LEU A 223 75.81 35.44 -36.80
N LYS A 224 76.88 34.70 -36.45
CA LYS A 224 76.76 33.38 -35.78
C LYS A 224 76.03 33.48 -34.45
N CYS A 225 76.40 34.44 -33.60
CA CYS A 225 75.72 34.75 -32.35
C CYS A 225 74.24 35.12 -32.57
N THR A 226 73.91 35.86 -33.62
CA THR A 226 72.53 36.25 -33.92
C THR A 226 71.69 35.05 -34.37
N LYS A 227 72.24 34.17 -35.22
CA LYS A 227 71.57 32.92 -35.62
C LYS A 227 71.29 32.03 -34.40
N ALA A 228 72.34 31.66 -33.64
CA ALA A 228 72.20 30.80 -32.47
C ALA A 228 71.29 31.39 -31.38
N ARG A 229 71.22 32.73 -31.25
CA ARG A 229 70.24 33.40 -30.37
C ARG A 229 68.81 33.23 -30.86
N ASN A 230 68.57 33.37 -32.16
CA ASN A 230 67.24 33.17 -32.74
C ASN A 230 66.81 31.70 -32.61
N ASP A 231 67.72 30.75 -32.87
CA ASP A 231 67.49 29.32 -32.67
C ASP A 231 67.15 29.01 -31.20
N TYR A 232 67.88 29.61 -30.25
CA TYR A 232 67.60 29.51 -28.82
C TYR A 232 66.21 30.06 -28.45
N LEU A 233 65.82 31.22 -28.99
CA LEU A 233 64.50 31.81 -28.73
C LEU A 233 63.34 30.97 -29.31
N LEU A 234 63.54 30.35 -30.48
CA LEU A 234 62.56 29.43 -31.07
C LEU A 234 62.41 28.15 -30.24
N ASN A 235 63.52 27.54 -29.83
CA ASN A 235 63.51 26.37 -28.96
C ASN A 235 62.90 26.70 -27.58
N LEU A 236 63.20 27.88 -27.02
CA LEU A 236 62.62 28.34 -25.75
C LEU A 236 61.10 28.47 -25.85
N ALA A 237 60.58 29.03 -26.94
CA ALA A 237 59.14 29.11 -27.19
C ALA A 237 58.50 27.73 -27.31
N ALA A 238 59.11 26.81 -28.06
CA ALA A 238 58.64 25.44 -28.21
C ALA A 238 58.65 24.66 -26.87
N THR A 239 59.74 24.71 -26.11
CA THR A 239 59.83 24.05 -24.79
C THR A 239 58.78 24.60 -23.83
N ASN A 240 58.61 25.93 -23.76
CA ASN A 240 57.59 26.54 -22.90
C ASN A 240 56.16 26.11 -23.29
N ALA A 241 55.87 25.94 -24.59
CA ALA A 241 54.59 25.45 -25.06
C ALA A 241 54.34 23.97 -24.69
N VAL A 242 55.34 23.10 -24.83
CA VAL A 242 55.24 21.68 -24.44
C VAL A 242 55.08 21.53 -22.92
N VAL A 243 55.88 22.26 -22.13
CA VAL A 243 55.76 22.27 -20.66
C VAL A 243 54.40 22.81 -20.20
N ALA A 244 53.89 23.87 -20.84
CA ALA A 244 52.56 24.40 -20.54
C ALA A 244 51.45 23.41 -20.90
N LYS A 245 51.51 22.77 -22.08
CA LYS A 245 50.54 21.73 -22.49
C LYS A 245 50.47 20.60 -21.47
N TYR A 246 51.62 20.07 -21.07
CA TYR A 246 51.70 19.00 -20.07
C TYR A 246 51.04 19.39 -18.74
N TYR A 247 51.46 20.51 -18.14
CA TYR A 247 50.98 20.90 -16.80
C TYR A 247 49.55 21.45 -16.76
N ILE A 248 48.96 21.83 -17.91
CA ILE A 248 47.60 22.42 -17.97
C ILE A 248 46.56 21.40 -18.47
N HIS A 249 46.95 20.48 -19.36
CA HIS A 249 46.05 19.51 -20.00
C HIS A 249 46.47 18.07 -19.70
N ASP A 250 47.65 17.65 -20.15
CA ASP A 250 47.99 16.23 -20.27
C ASP A 250 48.04 15.50 -18.92
N VAL A 251 48.40 16.19 -17.83
CA VAL A 251 48.32 15.65 -16.46
C VAL A 251 46.87 15.41 -16.01
N SER A 252 45.92 16.27 -16.41
CA SER A 252 44.50 16.08 -16.13
C SER A 252 43.96 14.88 -16.91
N ASP A 253 44.23 14.85 -18.22
CA ASP A 253 43.76 13.79 -19.11
C ASP A 253 44.33 12.41 -18.69
N MET A 254 45.56 12.37 -18.16
CA MET A 254 46.17 11.17 -17.58
C MET A 254 45.48 10.70 -16.29
N ILE A 255 45.01 11.62 -15.43
CA ILE A 255 44.22 11.27 -14.24
C ILE A 255 42.87 10.69 -14.67
N ASP A 256 42.18 11.32 -15.62
CA ASP A 256 40.90 10.82 -16.15
C ASP A 256 41.06 9.42 -16.81
N CYS A 257 42.22 9.12 -17.40
CA CYS A 257 42.56 7.77 -17.88
C CYS A 257 42.75 6.74 -16.75
N CYS A 258 43.32 7.12 -15.61
CA CYS A 258 43.44 6.26 -14.43
C CYS A 258 42.08 5.96 -13.77
N ASP A 259 41.14 6.90 -13.85
CA ASP A 259 39.84 6.86 -13.17
C ASP A 259 38.72 6.27 -14.05
N LEU A 260 39.03 5.97 -15.32
CA LEU A 260 38.11 5.59 -16.37
C LEU A 260 37.19 4.42 -15.98
N GLY A 261 35.93 4.74 -15.67
CA GLY A 261 34.90 3.76 -15.33
C GLY A 261 34.91 3.24 -13.88
N TYR A 262 35.89 3.62 -13.05
CA TYR A 262 36.00 3.21 -11.64
C TYR A 262 34.74 3.60 -10.85
N HIS A 263 34.45 4.90 -10.80
CA HIS A 263 33.29 5.44 -10.08
C HIS A 263 31.95 4.92 -10.62
N ALA A 264 31.82 4.78 -11.95
CA ALA A 264 30.60 4.27 -12.58
C ALA A 264 30.35 2.79 -12.25
N SER A 265 31.39 1.98 -12.17
CA SER A 265 31.27 0.56 -11.81
C SER A 265 31.04 0.36 -10.33
N LEU A 266 31.75 1.09 -9.47
CA LEU A 266 31.51 1.07 -8.01
C LEU A 266 30.09 1.54 -7.67
N ALA A 267 29.59 2.59 -8.31
CA ALA A 267 28.22 3.08 -8.11
C ALA A 267 27.14 2.15 -8.70
N ARG A 268 27.46 1.27 -9.65
CA ARG A 268 26.55 0.18 -10.06
C ARG A 268 26.54 -0.94 -9.00
N THR A 269 27.70 -1.30 -8.46
CA THR A 269 27.82 -2.29 -7.38
C THR A 269 27.05 -1.89 -6.13
N PHE A 270 27.16 -0.63 -5.67
CA PHE A 270 26.35 -0.14 -4.54
C PHE A 270 24.85 -0.07 -4.86
N ARG A 271 24.43 0.22 -6.11
CA ARG A 271 23.02 0.11 -6.50
C ARG A 271 22.52 -1.34 -6.49
N THR A 272 23.36 -2.32 -6.84
CA THR A 272 23.03 -3.75 -6.71
C THR A 272 22.79 -4.13 -5.25
N TYR A 273 23.64 -3.65 -4.33
CA TYR A 273 23.45 -3.81 -2.89
C TYR A 273 22.13 -3.17 -2.41
N LEU A 274 21.89 -1.89 -2.71
CA LEU A 274 20.68 -1.19 -2.29
C LEU A 274 19.41 -1.85 -2.84
N SER A 275 19.41 -2.27 -4.10
CA SER A 275 18.26 -2.96 -4.71
C SER A 275 17.93 -4.26 -3.97
N ALA A 276 18.93 -5.00 -3.48
CA ALA A 276 18.70 -6.25 -2.76
C ALA A 276 18.18 -6.02 -1.34
N GLU A 277 18.67 -4.98 -0.64
CA GLU A 277 18.12 -4.58 0.67
C GLU A 277 16.67 -4.09 0.55
N TYR A 278 16.34 -3.30 -0.48
CA TYR A 278 14.96 -2.86 -0.74
C TYR A 278 14.03 -4.04 -1.07
N SER A 279 14.46 -5.01 -1.88
CA SER A 279 13.66 -6.20 -2.18
C SER A 279 13.41 -7.08 -0.94
N LEU A 280 14.39 -7.19 -0.03
CA LEU A 280 14.18 -7.84 1.27
C LEU A 280 13.11 -7.12 2.09
N GLU A 281 13.18 -5.79 2.19
CA GLU A 281 12.23 -5.01 2.99
C GLU A 281 10.81 -5.03 2.39
N THR A 282 10.67 -5.06 1.06
CA THR A 282 9.36 -5.27 0.42
C THR A 282 8.78 -6.66 0.72
N SER A 283 9.57 -7.74 0.59
CA SER A 283 9.14 -9.11 0.93
C SER A 283 8.78 -9.26 2.42
N ARG A 284 9.48 -8.51 3.29
CA ARG A 284 9.20 -8.38 4.72
C ARG A 284 7.83 -7.72 4.94
N HIS A 285 7.60 -6.54 4.35
CA HIS A 285 6.34 -5.79 4.43
C HIS A 285 5.15 -6.63 3.95
N GLU A 286 5.20 -7.17 2.72
CA GLU A 286 4.18 -8.08 2.15
C GLU A 286 3.89 -9.32 3.00
N GLY A 287 4.76 -9.65 3.96
CA GLY A 287 4.60 -10.77 4.87
C GLY A 287 4.09 -10.39 6.26
N LEU A 288 4.31 -9.14 6.67
CA LEU A 288 3.70 -8.55 7.86
C LEU A 288 2.24 -8.19 7.58
N ASP A 289 1.93 -7.60 6.42
CA ASP A 289 0.57 -7.23 6.01
C ASP A 289 -0.36 -8.46 5.99
N VAL A 290 0.14 -9.61 5.54
CA VAL A 290 -0.60 -10.89 5.54
C VAL A 290 -0.85 -11.43 6.95
N ILE A 291 -0.01 -11.06 7.93
CA ILE A 291 -0.24 -11.39 9.35
C ILE A 291 -1.21 -10.38 9.99
N GLU A 292 -1.07 -9.09 9.68
CA GLU A 292 -1.96 -8.01 10.13
C GLU A 292 -3.41 -8.29 9.69
N ASN A 293 -3.63 -8.52 8.39
CA ASN A 293 -4.93 -8.95 7.84
C ASN A 293 -5.48 -10.21 8.53
N ALA A 294 -4.62 -11.12 9.01
CA ALA A 294 -5.07 -12.31 9.73
C ALA A 294 -5.41 -12.02 11.21
N VAL A 295 -4.76 -11.04 11.83
CA VAL A 295 -5.07 -10.51 13.16
C VAL A 295 -6.41 -9.77 13.16
N ASP A 296 -6.68 -8.96 12.12
CA ASP A 296 -7.98 -8.29 11.94
C ASP A 296 -9.14 -9.30 11.76
N ASN A 297 -8.83 -10.48 11.22
CA ASN A 297 -9.78 -11.59 11.04
C ASN A 297 -9.83 -12.57 12.25
N LEU A 298 -9.41 -12.14 13.45
CA LEU A 298 -9.57 -12.88 14.71
C LEU A 298 -11.01 -12.83 15.24
N ASP A 299 -11.86 -13.75 14.78
CA ASP A 299 -13.25 -13.84 15.24
C ASP A 299 -13.54 -15.08 16.10
N ALA A 300 -13.77 -14.83 17.40
CA ALA A 300 -14.21 -15.84 18.37
C ALA A 300 -15.63 -16.38 18.09
N ARG A 301 -16.50 -15.64 17.40
CA ARG A 301 -17.84 -16.10 17.01
C ARG A 301 -17.75 -17.09 15.85
N SER A 302 -17.02 -16.79 14.78
CA SER A 302 -16.73 -17.69 13.67
C SER A 302 -16.04 -18.96 14.18
N ASP A 303 -14.98 -18.83 14.99
CA ASP A 303 -14.28 -19.98 15.57
C ASP A 303 -15.18 -20.84 16.48
N LYS A 304 -16.11 -20.24 17.24
CA LYS A 304 -17.12 -21.00 18.00
C LYS A 304 -18.02 -21.84 17.09
N HIS A 305 -18.50 -21.29 15.97
CA HIS A 305 -19.32 -22.05 15.02
C HIS A 305 -18.50 -23.19 14.40
N LYS A 306 -17.29 -22.92 13.88
CA LYS A 306 -16.37 -23.96 13.37
C LYS A 306 -16.19 -25.10 14.38
N VAL A 307 -15.98 -24.81 15.66
CA VAL A 307 -15.84 -25.83 16.71
C VAL A 307 -17.15 -26.62 16.91
N MET A 308 -18.31 -25.95 16.90
CA MET A 308 -19.60 -26.63 16.99
C MET A 308 -19.89 -27.51 15.77
N ASP A 309 -19.46 -27.11 14.57
CA ASP A 309 -19.64 -27.85 13.32
C ASP A 309 -18.70 -29.07 13.25
N ILE A 310 -17.41 -28.88 13.56
CA ILE A 310 -16.38 -29.95 13.62
C ILE A 310 -16.76 -31.04 14.64
N TYR A 311 -17.42 -30.66 15.72
CA TYR A 311 -17.89 -31.57 16.77
C TYR A 311 -19.43 -31.62 16.86
N ASN A 312 -20.12 -31.55 15.73
CA ASN A 312 -21.60 -31.50 15.69
C ASN A 312 -22.27 -32.63 16.49
N GLN A 313 -21.75 -33.86 16.41
CA GLN A 313 -22.15 -35.05 17.17
C GLN A 313 -22.02 -34.93 18.71
N VAL A 314 -21.33 -33.90 19.21
CA VAL A 314 -21.17 -33.59 20.65
C VAL A 314 -22.10 -32.47 21.09
N PHE A 315 -22.44 -31.55 20.18
CA PHE A 315 -23.22 -30.34 20.46
C PHE A 315 -24.65 -30.35 19.91
N CYS A 316 -25.03 -31.37 19.13
CA CYS A 316 -26.38 -31.53 18.61
C CYS A 316 -27.40 -31.74 19.76
N PRO A 317 -28.58 -31.10 19.72
CA PRO A 317 -29.60 -31.31 20.74
C PRO A 317 -30.14 -32.74 20.69
N PRO A 318 -30.41 -33.37 21.85
CA PRO A 318 -31.06 -34.67 21.90
C PRO A 318 -32.53 -34.58 21.42
N MET A 319 -33.12 -35.72 21.08
CA MET A 319 -34.55 -35.81 20.79
C MET A 319 -35.38 -35.30 21.99
N ARG A 320 -36.54 -34.69 21.69
CA ARG A 320 -37.47 -34.23 22.72
C ARG A 320 -38.03 -35.42 23.49
N PHE A 321 -38.25 -35.25 24.79
CA PHE A 321 -38.96 -36.24 25.60
C PHE A 321 -40.45 -36.16 25.32
N GLU A 322 -41.05 -37.31 25.01
CA GLU A 322 -42.48 -37.46 24.74
C GLU A 322 -43.21 -38.04 25.96
N TYR A 323 -44.53 -37.83 26.04
CA TYR A 323 -45.36 -38.50 27.04
C TYR A 323 -45.44 -40.00 26.71
N LEU A 324 -45.13 -40.86 27.68
CA LEU A 324 -45.22 -42.32 27.54
C LEU A 324 -46.48 -42.81 28.28
N PRO A 325 -47.52 -43.29 27.56
CA PRO A 325 -48.74 -43.79 28.17
C PRO A 325 -48.48 -44.92 29.17
N HIS A 326 -48.95 -44.77 30.40
CA HIS A 326 -48.90 -45.85 31.37
C HIS A 326 -50.10 -46.79 31.15
N MET A 327 -49.84 -48.08 30.91
CA MET A 327 -50.88 -49.12 30.74
C MET A 327 -51.93 -48.83 29.65
N GLY A 328 -51.61 -47.99 28.67
CA GLY A 328 -52.54 -47.62 27.58
C GLY A 328 -53.43 -46.41 27.89
N ASP A 329 -53.04 -45.55 28.84
CA ASP A 329 -53.71 -44.27 29.10
C ASP A 329 -53.87 -43.42 27.82
N GLU A 330 -55.12 -43.16 27.42
CA GLU A 330 -55.48 -42.40 26.22
C GLU A 330 -55.34 -40.88 26.43
N VAL A 331 -55.15 -40.41 27.68
CA VAL A 331 -55.15 -38.98 28.04
C VAL A 331 -53.74 -38.39 28.01
N CYS A 332 -53.31 -37.95 26.83
CA CYS A 332 -52.01 -37.30 26.63
C CYS A 332 -51.98 -35.77 26.89
N GLN A 333 -53.07 -35.18 27.42
CA GLN A 333 -53.24 -33.73 27.62
C GLN A 333 -53.71 -33.39 29.04
N VAL A 334 -53.55 -32.13 29.45
CA VAL A 334 -54.01 -31.67 30.78
C VAL A 334 -55.54 -31.57 30.79
N SER A 335 -56.20 -32.32 31.67
CA SER A 335 -57.66 -32.23 31.84
C SER A 335 -58.04 -31.10 32.80
N ALA A 336 -58.75 -30.09 32.30
CA ALA A 336 -59.30 -28.97 33.08
C ALA A 336 -60.81 -29.09 33.34
N GLN A 337 -61.30 -30.31 33.60
CA GLN A 337 -62.67 -30.56 34.03
C GLN A 337 -62.84 -30.29 35.54
N GLN A 338 -64.08 -30.01 35.99
CA GLN A 338 -64.35 -29.90 37.42
C GLN A 338 -64.26 -31.27 38.13
N PRO A 339 -63.78 -31.33 39.39
CA PRO A 339 -63.43 -30.19 40.27
C PRO A 339 -62.03 -29.61 40.02
N VAL A 340 -61.16 -30.32 39.30
CA VAL A 340 -59.72 -30.02 39.18
C VAL A 340 -59.43 -28.67 38.53
N GLN A 341 -60.32 -28.21 37.63
CA GLN A 341 -60.26 -26.89 36.97
C GLN A 341 -59.94 -25.72 37.91
N THR A 342 -60.57 -25.69 39.10
CA THR A 342 -60.39 -24.60 40.08
C THR A 342 -58.98 -24.58 40.66
N GLU A 343 -58.40 -25.76 40.95
CA GLU A 343 -57.02 -25.87 41.44
C GLU A 343 -56.01 -25.46 40.35
N LEU A 344 -56.27 -25.83 39.09
CA LEU A 344 -55.44 -25.44 37.96
C LEU A 344 -55.46 -23.93 37.72
N LEU A 345 -56.62 -23.27 37.87
CA LEU A 345 -56.77 -21.83 37.71
C LEU A 345 -56.11 -21.04 38.86
N MET A 346 -56.25 -21.50 40.11
CA MET A 346 -55.47 -20.95 41.23
C MET A 346 -53.95 -21.11 41.00
N ARG A 347 -53.52 -22.27 40.50
CA ARG A 347 -52.11 -22.56 40.19
C ARG A 347 -51.58 -21.73 39.03
N PHE A 348 -52.41 -21.44 38.03
CA PHE A 348 -52.09 -20.55 36.91
C PHE A 348 -51.76 -19.14 37.41
N HIS A 349 -52.65 -18.50 38.17
CA HIS A 349 -52.38 -17.17 38.73
C HIS A 349 -51.19 -17.15 39.71
N GLN A 350 -50.98 -18.23 40.49
CA GLN A 350 -49.81 -18.35 41.36
C GLN A 350 -48.50 -18.40 40.56
N LEU A 351 -48.48 -19.12 39.42
CA LEU A 351 -47.33 -19.14 38.51
C LEU A 351 -47.15 -17.78 37.82
N GLN A 352 -48.22 -17.15 37.35
CA GLN A 352 -48.24 -15.86 36.67
C GLN A 352 -47.63 -14.76 37.56
N SER A 353 -48.10 -14.65 38.81
CA SER A 353 -47.57 -13.71 39.81
C SER A 353 -46.09 -13.96 40.10
N ARG A 354 -45.70 -15.22 40.34
CA ARG A 354 -44.30 -15.56 40.64
C ARG A 354 -43.36 -15.35 39.44
N LEU A 355 -43.85 -15.56 38.22
CA LEU A 355 -43.09 -15.29 36.99
C LEU A 355 -42.85 -13.79 36.80
N ALA A 356 -43.82 -12.93 37.15
CA ALA A 356 -43.63 -11.48 37.08
C ALA A 356 -42.48 -11.02 37.98
N THR A 357 -42.47 -11.44 39.26
CA THR A 357 -41.39 -11.11 40.20
C THR A 357 -40.04 -11.65 39.75
N LEU A 358 -39.95 -12.95 39.42
CA LEU A 358 -38.68 -13.58 39.03
C LEU A 358 -38.08 -12.97 37.75
N LYS A 359 -38.91 -12.53 36.79
CA LYS A 359 -38.44 -11.86 35.58
C LYS A 359 -37.78 -10.51 35.90
N ILE A 360 -38.32 -9.74 36.84
CA ILE A 360 -37.74 -8.46 37.27
C ILE A 360 -36.40 -8.72 37.99
N GLU A 361 -36.39 -9.62 38.97
CA GLU A 361 -35.16 -10.00 39.70
C GLU A 361 -34.04 -10.48 38.75
N ASN A 362 -34.37 -11.33 37.77
CA ASN A 362 -33.38 -11.88 36.84
C ASN A 362 -32.90 -10.85 35.81
N GLU A 363 -33.74 -9.88 35.44
CA GLU A 363 -33.40 -8.75 34.55
C GLU A 363 -32.44 -7.77 35.23
N GLU A 364 -32.57 -7.52 36.54
CA GLU A 364 -31.61 -6.71 37.31
C GLU A 364 -30.24 -7.41 37.40
N VAL A 365 -30.23 -8.73 37.62
CA VAL A 365 -29.00 -9.54 37.59
C VAL A 365 -28.38 -9.54 36.19
N ARG A 366 -29.19 -9.59 35.11
CA ARG A 366 -28.72 -9.50 33.73
C ARG A 366 -28.07 -8.14 33.45
N LYS A 367 -28.72 -7.02 33.79
CA LYS A 367 -28.12 -5.68 33.65
C LYS A 367 -26.79 -5.54 34.38
N THR A 368 -26.70 -6.12 35.59
CA THR A 368 -25.46 -6.15 36.37
C THR A 368 -24.37 -6.98 35.68
N LEU A 369 -24.74 -8.13 35.11
CA LEU A 369 -23.85 -9.01 34.35
C LEU A 369 -23.32 -8.32 33.09
N ASP A 370 -24.20 -7.68 32.31
CA ASP A 370 -23.86 -7.01 31.05
C ASP A 370 -22.94 -5.80 31.29
N ALA A 371 -23.21 -4.99 32.32
CA ALA A 371 -22.32 -3.89 32.71
C ALA A 371 -20.94 -4.39 33.19
N THR A 372 -20.89 -5.53 33.89
CA THR A 372 -19.63 -6.17 34.27
C THR A 372 -18.88 -6.71 33.04
N MET A 373 -19.61 -7.25 32.06
CA MET A 373 -19.06 -7.73 30.81
C MET A 373 -18.44 -6.61 29.98
N GLN A 374 -19.11 -5.45 29.88
CA GLN A 374 -18.54 -4.27 29.24
C GLN A 374 -17.26 -3.82 29.96
N THR A 375 -17.29 -3.70 31.29
CA THR A 375 -16.11 -3.34 32.10
C THR A 375 -14.94 -4.31 31.88
N LEU A 376 -15.21 -5.60 31.66
CA LEU A 376 -14.19 -6.58 31.30
C LEU A 376 -13.66 -6.41 29.87
N GLN A 377 -14.53 -6.10 28.90
CA GLN A 377 -14.11 -5.78 27.53
C GLN A 377 -13.22 -4.54 27.51
N ASP A 378 -13.64 -3.45 28.14
CA ASP A 378 -12.88 -2.19 28.22
C ASP A 378 -11.47 -2.37 28.85
N MET A 379 -11.31 -3.33 29.77
CA MET A 379 -10.01 -3.69 30.36
C MET A 379 -9.17 -4.63 29.49
N LEU A 380 -9.76 -5.33 28.52
CA LEU A 380 -9.12 -6.31 27.65
C LEU A 380 -8.78 -5.75 26.26
N THR A 381 -9.53 -4.76 25.76
CA THR A 381 -9.33 -4.11 24.46
C THR A 381 -8.49 -2.82 24.55
N VAL A 382 -7.60 -2.73 25.54
CA VAL A 382 -6.68 -1.59 25.67
C VAL A 382 -5.59 -1.70 24.59
N GLU A 383 -5.41 -0.63 23.80
CA GLU A 383 -4.40 -0.54 22.75
C GLU A 383 -2.98 -0.34 23.35
N ASP A 384 -2.41 -1.38 23.97
CA ASP A 384 -1.07 -1.34 24.57
C ASP A 384 0.04 -2.03 23.75
N PHE A 385 -0.21 -2.20 22.44
CA PHE A 385 0.67 -2.85 21.47
C PHE A 385 1.60 -1.92 20.67
N ASP A 386 1.38 -0.59 20.65
CA ASP A 386 2.34 0.34 20.04
C ASP A 386 3.64 0.40 20.87
N VAL A 387 4.76 0.13 20.19
CA VAL A 387 6.11 0.10 20.76
C VAL A 387 7.06 1.08 20.06
N SER A 388 6.54 2.06 19.31
CA SER A 388 7.32 3.06 18.58
C SER A 388 8.33 3.80 19.48
N ASP A 389 7.96 4.08 20.73
CA ASP A 389 8.82 4.69 21.75
C ASP A 389 10.09 3.87 22.06
N ALA A 390 10.04 2.54 21.93
CA ALA A 390 11.20 1.67 22.13
C ALA A 390 12.26 1.82 21.02
N PHE A 391 11.91 2.41 19.87
CA PHE A 391 12.79 2.67 18.74
C PHE A 391 13.22 4.15 18.63
N GLN A 392 12.81 5.01 19.57
CA GLN A 392 13.27 6.40 19.63
C GLN A 392 14.73 6.50 20.08
N HIS A 393 15.64 6.57 19.11
CA HIS A 393 17.08 6.71 19.36
C HIS A 393 17.45 8.17 19.68
N SER A 394 17.53 8.50 20.97
CA SER A 394 18.09 9.78 21.44
C SER A 394 19.48 10.04 20.83
N ARG A 395 19.69 11.23 20.24
CA ARG A 395 20.98 11.61 19.60
C ARG A 395 22.15 11.82 20.59
N SER A 396 22.00 11.48 21.86
CA SER A 396 23.08 11.50 22.87
C SER A 396 23.76 10.13 22.94
N THR A 397 25.08 10.11 23.11
CA THR A 397 25.87 8.88 23.26
C THR A 397 25.80 8.26 24.67
N GLU A 398 24.99 8.80 25.58
CA GLU A 398 24.78 8.23 26.91
C GLU A 398 23.70 7.14 26.93
N SER A 399 24.12 5.93 27.32
CA SER A 399 23.29 4.85 27.88
C SER A 399 21.91 4.59 27.26
N ILE A 400 21.84 3.62 26.35
CA ILE A 400 20.60 2.99 25.84
C ILE A 400 19.79 2.28 26.97
N LYS A 401 20.25 2.30 28.22
CA LYS A 401 19.49 1.81 29.39
C LYS A 401 18.68 2.95 30.02
N SER A 402 17.38 2.70 30.19
CA SER A 402 16.42 3.44 31.02
C SER A 402 15.60 4.58 30.40
N ALA A 403 15.36 4.60 29.08
CA ALA A 403 14.27 5.42 28.52
C ALA A 403 12.89 4.74 28.69
N ALA A 404 12.73 3.52 28.20
CA ALA A 404 11.44 2.81 28.10
C ALA A 404 10.96 2.12 29.41
N SER A 405 11.21 2.69 30.60
CA SER A 405 10.93 2.00 31.88
C SER A 405 10.09 2.76 32.91
N GLU A 406 9.82 4.06 32.75
CA GLU A 406 9.11 4.85 33.76
C GLU A 406 7.62 5.12 33.48
N THR A 407 7.14 4.89 32.25
CA THR A 407 5.76 5.21 31.84
C THR A 407 4.88 3.95 31.76
N TYR A 408 3.69 3.99 32.38
CA TYR A 408 2.56 3.03 32.30
C TYR A 408 2.82 1.54 32.70
N MET A 409 3.90 0.92 32.23
CA MET A 409 4.22 -0.51 32.35
C MET A 409 5.12 -0.87 33.55
N SER A 410 5.07 -0.08 34.62
CA SER A 410 5.70 -0.46 35.89
C SER A 410 5.13 -1.80 36.41
N LYS A 411 6.02 -2.70 36.85
CA LYS A 411 5.65 -4.04 37.37
C LYS A 411 4.60 -3.99 38.49
N VAL A 412 4.59 -2.92 39.29
CA VAL A 412 3.60 -2.70 40.36
C VAL A 412 2.23 -2.33 39.78
N ASN A 413 2.20 -1.48 38.75
CA ASN A 413 0.97 -1.06 38.08
C ASN A 413 0.33 -2.21 37.30
N ILE A 414 1.15 -3.04 36.62
CA ILE A 414 0.69 -4.26 35.93
C ILE A 414 0.08 -5.24 36.93
N ALA A 415 0.74 -5.47 38.09
CA ALA A 415 0.21 -6.35 39.13
C ALA A 415 -1.12 -5.84 39.70
N LYS A 416 -1.27 -4.53 39.92
CA LYS A 416 -2.53 -3.92 40.38
C LYS A 416 -3.65 -4.03 39.32
N ARG A 417 -3.37 -3.71 38.05
CA ARG A 417 -4.34 -3.87 36.95
C ARG A 417 -4.86 -5.31 36.86
N ARG A 418 -3.94 -6.29 36.88
CA ARG A 418 -4.29 -7.72 36.81
C ARG A 418 -5.11 -8.20 38.02
N ALA A 419 -4.84 -7.69 39.23
CA ALA A 419 -5.64 -8.02 40.41
C ALA A 419 -7.08 -7.51 40.28
N ASN A 420 -7.26 -6.26 39.82
CA ASN A 420 -8.57 -5.66 39.56
C ASN A 420 -9.35 -6.47 38.51
N GLN A 421 -8.71 -6.80 37.39
CA GLN A 421 -9.29 -7.65 36.35
C GLN A 421 -9.79 -8.99 36.92
N GLN A 422 -8.98 -9.69 37.73
CA GLN A 422 -9.35 -10.98 38.32
C GLN A 422 -10.49 -10.89 39.34
N GLU A 423 -10.63 -9.76 40.03
CA GLU A 423 -11.77 -9.47 40.90
C GLU A 423 -13.05 -9.24 40.09
N THR A 424 -12.97 -8.49 38.99
CA THR A 424 -14.09 -8.29 38.05
C THR A 424 -14.49 -9.59 37.33
N GLU A 425 -13.53 -10.43 36.92
CA GLU A 425 -13.78 -11.78 36.38
C GLU A 425 -14.55 -12.64 37.41
N GLY A 426 -14.13 -12.62 38.68
CA GLY A 426 -14.81 -13.32 39.76
C GLY A 426 -16.24 -12.85 39.98
N PHE A 427 -16.48 -11.53 39.94
CA PHE A 427 -17.81 -10.93 40.05
C PHE A 427 -18.71 -11.29 38.84
N TYR A 428 -18.16 -11.25 37.62
CA TYR A 428 -18.84 -11.68 36.40
C TYR A 428 -19.31 -13.13 36.49
N PHE A 429 -18.42 -14.08 36.84
CA PHE A 429 -18.82 -15.49 36.94
C PHE A 429 -19.81 -15.75 38.09
N MET A 430 -19.75 -14.98 39.17
CA MET A 430 -20.77 -15.02 40.23
C MET A 430 -22.14 -14.58 39.70
N LYS A 431 -22.21 -13.44 39.01
CA LYS A 431 -23.47 -12.91 38.44
C LYS A 431 -23.99 -13.75 37.27
N PHE A 432 -23.11 -14.35 36.46
CA PHE A 432 -23.50 -15.28 35.39
C PHE A 432 -24.18 -16.53 35.96
N LYS A 433 -23.62 -17.10 37.04
CA LYS A 433 -24.21 -18.23 37.76
C LYS A 433 -25.57 -17.86 38.39
N GLU A 434 -25.69 -16.66 38.95
CA GLU A 434 -26.94 -16.13 39.50
C GLU A 434 -28.01 -15.97 38.42
N TYR A 435 -27.65 -15.33 37.29
CA TYR A 435 -28.50 -15.17 36.11
C TYR A 435 -28.98 -16.52 35.57
N LEU A 436 -28.07 -17.48 35.34
CA LEU A 436 -28.43 -18.80 34.83
C LEU A 436 -29.37 -19.54 35.78
N ASN A 437 -29.21 -19.45 37.09
CA ASN A 437 -30.11 -20.11 38.04
C ASN A 437 -31.52 -19.50 38.02
N GLY A 438 -31.64 -18.17 37.95
CA GLY A 438 -32.92 -17.47 37.82
C GLY A 438 -33.61 -17.79 36.48
N SER A 439 -32.89 -17.69 35.37
CA SER A 439 -33.39 -18.00 34.02
C SER A 439 -33.86 -19.46 33.91
N ASN A 440 -33.08 -20.41 34.43
CA ASN A 440 -33.49 -21.83 34.51
C ASN A 440 -34.76 -22.06 35.36
N LEU A 441 -35.02 -21.24 36.37
CA LEU A 441 -36.27 -21.31 37.14
C LEU A 441 -37.43 -20.68 36.36
N ILE A 442 -37.22 -19.51 35.73
CA ILE A 442 -38.21 -18.85 34.88
C ILE A 442 -38.68 -19.80 33.78
N ILE A 443 -37.78 -20.39 32.99
CA ILE A 443 -38.13 -21.31 31.89
C ILE A 443 -38.98 -22.48 32.40
N LYS A 444 -38.63 -23.08 33.55
CA LYS A 444 -39.37 -24.21 34.16
C LYS A 444 -40.75 -23.85 34.70
N LEU A 445 -40.98 -22.58 35.07
CA LEU A 445 -42.28 -22.09 35.52
C LEU A 445 -43.11 -21.57 34.34
N GLN A 446 -42.48 -20.92 33.36
CA GLN A 446 -43.07 -20.38 32.14
C GLN A 446 -43.69 -21.50 31.30
N ALA A 447 -42.95 -22.58 31.02
CA ALA A 447 -43.49 -23.73 30.28
C ALA A 447 -44.70 -24.39 30.95
N LYS A 448 -44.79 -24.33 32.30
CA LYS A 448 -45.96 -24.84 33.05
C LYS A 448 -47.12 -23.85 33.04
N HIS A 449 -46.84 -22.56 33.15
CA HIS A 449 -47.81 -21.48 33.03
C HIS A 449 -48.48 -21.50 31.65
N ASP A 450 -47.70 -21.65 30.58
CA ASP A 450 -48.21 -21.54 29.22
C ASP A 450 -49.03 -22.76 28.79
N LEU A 451 -48.64 -23.97 29.22
CA LEU A 451 -49.46 -25.17 29.07
C LEU A 451 -50.80 -25.03 29.82
N LEU A 452 -50.81 -24.46 31.03
CA LEU A 452 -52.04 -24.17 31.76
C LEU A 452 -52.86 -23.06 31.07
N LYS A 453 -52.22 -22.00 30.55
CA LYS A 453 -52.87 -20.92 29.78
C LYS A 453 -53.60 -21.46 28.55
N GLN A 454 -52.96 -22.36 27.81
CA GLN A 454 -53.53 -23.05 26.66
C GLN A 454 -54.73 -23.94 27.07
N THR A 455 -54.62 -24.64 28.19
CA THR A 455 -55.67 -25.57 28.68
C THR A 455 -56.87 -24.84 29.28
N LEU A 456 -56.66 -23.71 29.96
CA LEU A 456 -57.71 -22.94 30.65
C LEU A 456 -58.46 -21.95 29.74
N GLY A 457 -58.04 -21.79 28.48
CA GLY A 457 -58.75 -20.99 27.48
C GLY A 457 -58.42 -19.48 27.47
N GLU A 458 -57.79 -18.93 28.50
CA GLU A 458 -57.34 -17.52 28.57
C GLU A 458 -56.10 -17.23 27.66
N GLY A 459 -56.02 -17.90 26.51
CA GLY A 459 -54.75 -18.28 25.89
C GLY A 459 -54.70 -18.42 24.39
N LYS A 460 -55.56 -17.73 23.61
CA LYS A 460 -55.22 -17.42 22.21
C LYS A 460 -54.05 -16.43 22.17
N SER A 461 -52.82 -16.94 22.31
CA SER A 461 -51.62 -16.18 21.95
C SER A 461 -51.51 -16.09 20.43
N PRO A 462 -51.05 -14.97 19.85
CA PRO A 462 -51.03 -14.77 18.40
C PRO A 462 -49.86 -15.51 17.73
N ALA A 463 -50.02 -16.81 17.52
CA ALA A 463 -49.46 -17.40 16.31
C ALA A 463 -50.12 -16.73 15.08
N ILE A 464 -49.42 -16.76 13.93
CA ILE A 464 -49.88 -16.27 12.62
C ILE A 464 -51.40 -16.46 12.47
N PRO A 465 -52.19 -15.42 12.16
CA PRO A 465 -53.65 -15.49 12.23
C PRO A 465 -54.18 -16.57 11.29
N ASP A 466 -54.65 -17.67 11.90
CA ASP A 466 -55.33 -18.76 11.21
C ASP A 466 -56.77 -18.33 10.87
N SER A 467 -56.87 -17.41 9.91
CA SER A 467 -58.13 -16.94 9.32
C SER A 467 -58.71 -17.93 8.31
N GLY A 468 -58.05 -19.08 8.11
CA GLY A 468 -58.32 -20.01 7.02
C GLY A 468 -57.89 -19.49 5.63
N GLN A 469 -57.40 -18.25 5.50
CA GLN A 469 -56.95 -17.69 4.23
C GLN A 469 -55.45 -17.95 4.00
N PRO A 470 -55.06 -18.54 2.85
CA PRO A 470 -53.68 -18.92 2.55
C PRO A 470 -52.76 -17.73 2.18
N ILE A 471 -53.30 -16.54 1.95
CA ILE A 471 -52.58 -15.25 1.89
C ILE A 471 -53.19 -14.33 2.96
N PRO A 472 -52.39 -13.54 3.71
CA PRO A 472 -52.94 -12.55 4.64
C PRO A 472 -53.65 -11.41 3.89
N LEU A 473 -54.85 -11.03 4.35
CA LEU A 473 -55.69 -9.99 3.74
C LEU A 473 -54.94 -8.67 3.43
N VAL A 474 -54.08 -8.20 4.35
CA VAL A 474 -53.24 -7.00 4.15
C VAL A 474 -52.20 -7.17 3.03
N VAL A 475 -51.70 -8.38 2.79
CA VAL A 475 -50.82 -8.67 1.64
C VAL A 475 -51.63 -8.71 0.35
N GLU A 476 -52.78 -9.37 0.37
CA GLU A 476 -53.66 -9.53 -0.79
C GLU A 476 -54.21 -8.18 -1.28
N SER A 477 -54.86 -7.41 -0.40
CA SER A 477 -55.48 -6.14 -0.76
C SER A 477 -54.49 -5.01 -1.06
N CYS A 478 -53.34 -4.94 -0.37
CA CYS A 478 -52.29 -3.98 -0.79
C CYS A 478 -51.69 -4.36 -2.14
N ILE A 479 -51.48 -5.65 -2.45
CA ILE A 479 -50.99 -6.08 -3.78
C ILE A 479 -52.05 -5.82 -4.85
N ARG A 480 -53.34 -6.10 -4.60
CA ARG A 480 -54.46 -5.78 -5.51
C ARG A 480 -54.50 -4.28 -5.82
N TYR A 481 -54.50 -3.43 -4.80
CA TYR A 481 -54.59 -1.97 -4.96
C TYR A 481 -53.37 -1.41 -5.72
N ILE A 482 -52.15 -1.89 -5.44
CA ILE A 482 -50.94 -1.49 -6.19
C ILE A 482 -50.94 -2.05 -7.62
N ASN A 483 -51.54 -3.21 -7.88
CA ASN A 483 -51.72 -3.74 -9.22
C ASN A 483 -52.73 -2.95 -10.07
N LEU A 484 -53.76 -2.37 -9.43
CA LEU A 484 -54.77 -1.56 -10.11
C LEU A 484 -54.31 -0.12 -10.37
N TYR A 485 -53.60 0.49 -9.41
CA TYR A 485 -53.33 1.94 -9.42
C TYR A 485 -51.85 2.33 -9.35
N GLY A 486 -50.93 1.39 -9.11
CA GLY A 486 -49.53 1.68 -8.77
C GLY A 486 -48.47 1.13 -9.72
N LEU A 487 -48.83 0.38 -10.77
CA LEU A 487 -47.85 -0.24 -11.67
C LEU A 487 -46.96 0.77 -12.40
N GLN A 488 -47.51 1.94 -12.75
CA GLN A 488 -46.80 3.03 -13.46
C GLN A 488 -46.23 4.11 -12.52
N GLN A 489 -46.43 3.99 -11.20
CA GLN A 489 -46.06 5.01 -10.23
C GLN A 489 -44.53 5.13 -10.08
N GLN A 490 -43.97 6.28 -10.46
CA GLN A 490 -42.53 6.53 -10.37
C GLN A 490 -41.99 6.38 -8.95
N GLY A 491 -41.01 5.49 -8.78
CA GLY A 491 -40.38 5.23 -7.49
C GLY A 491 -41.29 4.52 -6.48
N ILE A 492 -42.31 3.79 -6.92
CA ILE A 492 -43.13 2.93 -6.05
C ILE A 492 -42.25 2.04 -5.15
N PHE A 493 -42.62 1.90 -3.87
CA PHE A 493 -41.79 1.33 -2.79
C PHE A 493 -40.46 2.05 -2.45
N ARG A 494 -39.93 2.94 -3.29
CA ARG A 494 -38.75 3.77 -2.99
C ARG A 494 -39.14 5.11 -2.34
N VAL A 495 -40.20 5.75 -2.82
CA VAL A 495 -40.80 6.95 -2.22
C VAL A 495 -41.54 6.55 -0.92
N PRO A 496 -41.40 7.31 0.19
CA PRO A 496 -42.15 7.08 1.41
C PRO A 496 -43.52 7.78 1.37
N GLY A 497 -44.59 7.03 1.60
CA GLY A 497 -45.93 7.60 1.83
C GLY A 497 -46.11 8.26 3.19
N SER A 498 -47.28 8.88 3.37
CA SER A 498 -47.67 9.60 4.59
C SER A 498 -47.65 8.70 5.82
N GLN A 499 -46.82 9.03 6.81
CA GLN A 499 -46.66 8.21 8.01
C GLN A 499 -47.90 8.19 8.92
N VAL A 500 -48.84 9.12 8.75
CA VAL A 500 -50.13 9.10 9.45
C VAL A 500 -51.02 8.02 8.80
N GLU A 501 -51.24 8.16 7.50
CA GLU A 501 -52.06 7.27 6.65
C GLU A 501 -51.56 5.82 6.64
N VAL A 502 -50.23 5.60 6.55
CA VAL A 502 -49.62 4.27 6.70
C VAL A 502 -50.00 3.61 8.03
N ASN A 503 -50.07 4.38 9.12
CA ASN A 503 -50.50 3.86 10.40
C ASN A 503 -52.03 3.68 10.45
N ASP A 504 -52.83 4.58 9.88
CA ASP A 504 -54.29 4.46 9.90
C ASP A 504 -54.81 3.29 9.05
N ILE A 505 -54.23 3.06 7.87
CA ILE A 505 -54.50 1.87 7.03
C ILE A 505 -54.08 0.60 7.78
N LYS A 506 -52.85 0.55 8.33
CA LYS A 506 -52.37 -0.57 9.16
C LYS A 506 -53.30 -0.87 10.34
N ASN A 507 -53.67 0.17 11.10
CA ASN A 507 -54.53 0.07 12.27
C ASN A 507 -55.94 -0.42 11.91
N SER A 508 -56.36 -0.24 10.66
CA SER A 508 -57.66 -0.74 10.14
C SER A 508 -57.59 -2.23 9.83
N PHE A 509 -56.53 -2.68 9.14
CA PHE A 509 -56.24 -4.12 8.99
C PHE A 509 -56.07 -4.82 10.35
N GLU A 510 -55.47 -4.17 11.36
CA GLU A 510 -55.36 -4.71 12.73
C GLU A 510 -56.70 -4.76 13.50
N ARG A 511 -57.73 -4.02 13.08
CA ARG A 511 -59.12 -4.18 13.55
C ARG A 511 -59.88 -5.30 12.82
N GLY A 512 -59.34 -5.83 11.73
CA GLY A 512 -60.01 -6.79 10.85
C GLY A 512 -60.87 -6.13 9.76
N GLU A 513 -60.65 -4.84 9.49
CA GLU A 513 -61.30 -4.09 8.40
C GLU A 513 -60.37 -4.05 7.18
N ASP A 514 -60.90 -4.12 5.95
CA ASP A 514 -60.12 -3.86 4.73
C ASP A 514 -60.41 -2.43 4.23
N PRO A 515 -59.53 -1.45 4.50
CA PRO A 515 -59.70 -0.07 4.04
C PRO A 515 -59.47 0.11 2.54
N LEU A 516 -59.05 -0.92 1.81
CA LEU A 516 -58.72 -0.88 0.37
C LEU A 516 -59.73 -1.63 -0.50
N ILE A 517 -60.87 -2.07 0.06
CA ILE A 517 -61.86 -2.87 -0.66
C ILE A 517 -62.72 -2.04 -1.63
N ASP A 518 -62.98 -0.77 -1.31
CA ASP A 518 -63.76 0.14 -2.14
C ASP A 518 -62.87 1.00 -3.05
N ASP A 519 -63.07 0.89 -4.37
CA ASP A 519 -62.38 1.69 -5.41
C ASP A 519 -62.75 3.21 -5.39
N GLN A 520 -63.54 3.64 -4.40
CA GLN A 520 -63.84 5.05 -4.10
C GLN A 520 -62.82 5.68 -3.14
N SER A 521 -61.83 4.91 -2.66
CA SER A 521 -60.89 5.34 -1.63
C SER A 521 -59.59 5.92 -2.21
N ASP A 522 -59.47 7.25 -2.16
CA ASP A 522 -58.36 8.07 -2.66
C ASP A 522 -57.15 8.06 -1.69
N HIS A 523 -56.63 6.86 -1.38
CA HIS A 523 -55.43 6.67 -0.54
C HIS A 523 -54.15 6.90 -1.37
N ASP A 524 -53.11 7.49 -0.77
CA ASP A 524 -51.80 7.58 -1.41
C ASP A 524 -51.23 6.19 -1.69
N ILE A 525 -50.96 5.93 -2.97
CA ILE A 525 -50.34 4.69 -3.45
C ILE A 525 -48.99 4.40 -2.78
N ASN A 526 -48.25 5.45 -2.38
CA ASN A 526 -46.98 5.31 -1.66
C ASN A 526 -47.21 4.99 -0.16
N SER A 527 -48.33 5.39 0.42
CA SER A 527 -48.80 4.94 1.74
C SER A 527 -49.22 3.47 1.71
N VAL A 528 -49.98 3.03 0.71
CA VAL A 528 -50.32 1.59 0.53
C VAL A 528 -49.07 0.73 0.33
N ALA A 529 -48.11 1.19 -0.49
CA ALA A 529 -46.80 0.55 -0.63
C ALA A 529 -45.96 0.61 0.67
N GLY A 530 -46.16 1.63 1.50
CA GLY A 530 -45.62 1.74 2.85
C GLY A 530 -46.15 0.66 3.79
N VAL A 531 -47.47 0.45 3.80
CA VAL A 531 -48.15 -0.56 4.61
C VAL A 531 -47.67 -1.97 4.28
N LEU A 532 -47.59 -2.32 2.99
CA LEU A 532 -47.13 -3.66 2.58
C LEU A 532 -45.70 -3.96 3.06
N LYS A 533 -44.78 -3.00 2.96
CA LYS A 533 -43.42 -3.13 3.53
C LYS A 533 -43.43 -3.19 5.05
N LEU A 534 -44.24 -2.36 5.70
CA LEU A 534 -44.34 -2.29 7.16
C LEU A 534 -44.88 -3.59 7.75
N TYR A 535 -45.84 -4.24 7.08
CA TYR A 535 -46.34 -5.57 7.45
C TYR A 535 -45.21 -6.61 7.48
N PHE A 536 -44.49 -6.80 6.37
CA PHE A 536 -43.41 -7.80 6.31
C PHE A 536 -42.26 -7.48 7.28
N ARG A 537 -41.93 -6.20 7.48
CA ARG A 537 -40.93 -5.76 8.46
C ARG A 537 -41.37 -5.96 9.91
N GLY A 538 -42.68 -5.97 10.16
CA GLY A 538 -43.29 -6.11 11.49
C GLY A 538 -43.54 -7.55 11.93
N LEU A 539 -43.27 -8.56 11.09
CA LEU A 539 -43.45 -9.97 11.44
C LEU A 539 -42.46 -10.40 12.55
N GLU A 540 -42.98 -11.03 13.60
CA GLU A 540 -42.16 -11.60 14.70
C GLU A 540 -41.13 -12.63 14.17
N ASN A 541 -41.53 -13.36 13.12
CA ASN A 541 -40.64 -14.22 12.34
C ASN A 541 -40.58 -13.63 10.90
N PRO A 542 -39.44 -13.04 10.48
CA PRO A 542 -39.28 -12.48 9.14
C PRO A 542 -39.52 -13.50 8.03
N LEU A 543 -39.95 -13.03 6.85
CA LEU A 543 -40.34 -13.92 5.74
C LEU A 543 -39.18 -14.87 5.34
N PHE A 544 -37.94 -14.39 5.33
CA PHE A 544 -36.74 -15.24 5.32
C PHE A 544 -36.23 -15.43 6.77
N PRO A 545 -36.29 -16.65 7.35
CA PRO A 545 -35.84 -16.88 8.72
C PRO A 545 -34.35 -16.56 8.91
N LYS A 546 -33.98 -15.98 10.06
CA LYS A 546 -32.61 -15.53 10.36
C LYS A 546 -31.59 -16.69 10.32
N GLU A 547 -32.06 -17.90 10.56
CA GLU A 547 -31.31 -19.16 10.51
C GLU A 547 -30.83 -19.50 9.09
N ARG A 548 -31.56 -19.07 8.06
CA ARG A 548 -31.24 -19.28 6.63
C ARG A 548 -30.40 -18.17 6.01
N PHE A 549 -30.09 -17.12 6.76
CA PHE A 549 -29.35 -15.96 6.25
C PHE A 549 -27.99 -16.36 5.65
N GLN A 550 -27.20 -17.18 6.34
CA GLN A 550 -25.89 -17.62 5.83
C GLN A 550 -26.01 -18.55 4.63
N ASP A 551 -26.97 -19.48 4.65
CA ASP A 551 -27.25 -20.38 3.52
C ASP A 551 -27.49 -19.55 2.25
N LEU A 552 -28.38 -18.55 2.33
CA LEU A 552 -28.76 -17.68 1.21
C LEU A 552 -27.61 -16.78 0.74
N ILE A 553 -26.91 -16.10 1.65
CA ILE A 553 -25.76 -15.23 1.32
C ILE A 553 -24.61 -16.03 0.69
N SER A 554 -24.43 -17.31 1.07
CA SER A 554 -23.38 -18.16 0.50
C SER A 554 -23.54 -18.39 -1.02
N THR A 555 -24.77 -18.39 -1.53
CA THR A 555 -25.09 -18.66 -2.94
C THR A 555 -24.50 -17.64 -3.92
N ILE A 556 -24.18 -16.44 -3.44
CA ILE A 556 -23.64 -15.34 -4.27
C ILE A 556 -22.23 -15.66 -4.79
N LYS A 557 -21.52 -16.59 -4.14
CA LYS A 557 -20.22 -17.14 -4.60
C LYS A 557 -20.34 -17.95 -5.89
N LEU A 558 -21.56 -18.27 -6.34
CA LEU A 558 -21.83 -18.92 -7.62
C LEU A 558 -21.88 -17.87 -8.73
N GLU A 559 -21.01 -18.00 -9.72
CA GLU A 559 -20.92 -17.08 -10.87
C GLU A 559 -22.15 -17.16 -11.78
N SER A 560 -22.75 -18.35 -11.93
CA SER A 560 -23.95 -18.56 -12.74
C SER A 560 -25.23 -18.18 -11.98
N SER A 561 -26.00 -17.25 -12.55
CA SER A 561 -27.29 -16.82 -12.00
C SER A 561 -28.32 -17.97 -11.95
N ALA A 562 -28.29 -18.90 -12.91
CA ALA A 562 -29.16 -20.07 -12.93
C ALA A 562 -28.78 -21.11 -11.86
N GLU A 563 -27.49 -21.36 -11.64
CA GLU A 563 -27.03 -22.23 -10.54
C GLU A 563 -27.36 -21.62 -9.18
N ARG A 564 -27.24 -20.29 -9.05
CA ARG A 564 -27.64 -19.55 -7.86
C ARG A 564 -29.15 -19.67 -7.59
N ALA A 565 -29.98 -19.50 -8.62
CA ALA A 565 -31.42 -19.71 -8.51
C ALA A 565 -31.76 -21.14 -8.04
N HIS A 566 -31.10 -22.17 -8.57
CA HIS A 566 -31.32 -23.56 -8.14
C HIS A 566 -30.86 -23.82 -6.68
N HIS A 567 -29.76 -23.23 -6.22
CA HIS A 567 -29.38 -23.34 -4.80
C HIS A 567 -30.34 -22.58 -3.87
N ILE A 568 -30.86 -21.43 -4.30
CA ILE A 568 -31.89 -20.69 -3.56
C ILE A 568 -33.22 -21.48 -3.50
N GLN A 569 -33.62 -22.12 -4.60
CA GLN A 569 -34.75 -23.06 -4.65
C GLN A 569 -34.58 -24.17 -3.60
N GLN A 570 -33.41 -24.83 -3.55
CA GLN A 570 -33.11 -25.88 -2.56
C GLN A 570 -33.21 -25.41 -1.11
N ILE A 571 -32.91 -24.13 -0.81
CA ILE A 571 -33.09 -23.55 0.52
C ILE A 571 -34.58 -23.26 0.80
N ILE A 572 -35.28 -22.65 -0.16
CA ILE A 572 -36.67 -22.20 -0.01
C ILE A 572 -37.65 -23.38 0.15
N VAL A 573 -37.42 -24.52 -0.50
CA VAL A 573 -38.25 -25.73 -0.28
C VAL A 573 -38.12 -26.32 1.13
N THR A 574 -37.19 -25.84 1.97
CA THR A 574 -37.12 -26.22 3.40
C THR A 574 -37.99 -25.35 4.32
N LEU A 575 -38.65 -24.33 3.78
CA LEU A 575 -39.50 -23.41 4.55
C LEU A 575 -40.93 -23.96 4.73
N PRO A 576 -41.73 -23.45 5.69
CA PRO A 576 -43.12 -23.85 5.86
C PRO A 576 -43.96 -23.54 4.60
N ARG A 577 -44.89 -24.45 4.23
CA ARG A 577 -45.72 -24.31 3.02
C ARG A 577 -46.45 -22.96 2.91
N SER A 578 -46.99 -22.45 4.01
CA SER A 578 -47.65 -21.14 4.06
C SER A 578 -46.70 -19.98 3.75
N VAL A 579 -45.45 -20.04 4.23
CA VAL A 579 -44.41 -19.06 3.89
C VAL A 579 -44.06 -19.14 2.41
N ILE A 580 -43.93 -20.33 1.84
CA ILE A 580 -43.66 -20.53 0.41
C ILE A 580 -44.82 -19.97 -0.46
N ILE A 581 -46.07 -20.16 -0.06
CA ILE A 581 -47.26 -19.61 -0.77
C ILE A 581 -47.23 -18.07 -0.76
N VAL A 582 -46.99 -17.45 0.41
CA VAL A 582 -46.88 -15.98 0.52
C VAL A 582 -45.67 -15.43 -0.25
N MET A 583 -44.53 -16.12 -0.22
CA MET A 583 -43.37 -15.75 -1.05
C MET A 583 -43.69 -15.84 -2.55
N ARG A 584 -44.28 -16.94 -3.02
CA ARG A 584 -44.65 -17.15 -4.42
C ARG A 584 -45.56 -16.02 -4.92
N TYR A 585 -46.57 -15.65 -4.13
CA TYR A 585 -47.48 -14.56 -4.45
C TYR A 585 -46.75 -13.19 -4.49
N LEU A 586 -45.95 -12.87 -3.48
CA LEU A 586 -45.20 -11.61 -3.40
C LEU A 586 -44.17 -11.47 -4.53
N PHE A 587 -43.37 -12.50 -4.81
CA PHE A 587 -42.29 -12.40 -5.80
C PHE A 587 -42.79 -12.46 -7.25
N ALA A 588 -43.92 -13.12 -7.52
CA ALA A 588 -44.60 -13.01 -8.80
C ALA A 588 -45.14 -11.59 -9.04
N PHE A 589 -45.72 -10.95 -8.01
CA PHE A 589 -46.11 -9.54 -8.08
C PHE A 589 -44.91 -8.60 -8.29
N LEU A 590 -43.82 -8.76 -7.54
CA LEU A 590 -42.61 -7.94 -7.71
C LEU A 590 -41.95 -8.14 -9.09
N ASN A 591 -42.03 -9.35 -9.65
CA ASN A 591 -41.59 -9.61 -11.03
C ASN A 591 -42.48 -8.89 -12.05
N HIS A 592 -43.81 -8.93 -11.90
CA HIS A 592 -44.73 -8.20 -12.78
C HIS A 592 -44.54 -6.68 -12.69
N LEU A 593 -44.42 -6.13 -11.47
CA LEU A 593 -44.15 -4.71 -11.25
C LEU A 593 -42.85 -4.25 -11.94
N SER A 594 -41.82 -5.10 -11.93
CA SER A 594 -40.55 -4.81 -12.59
C SER A 594 -40.60 -4.82 -14.13
N GLN A 595 -41.69 -5.30 -14.74
CA GLN A 595 -41.91 -5.24 -16.19
C GLN A 595 -42.36 -3.85 -16.66
N TYR A 596 -42.75 -2.96 -15.73
CA TYR A 596 -43.05 -1.55 -15.97
C TYR A 596 -41.88 -0.62 -15.59
N SER A 597 -40.65 -1.15 -15.51
CA SER A 597 -39.44 -0.42 -15.08
C SER A 597 -39.21 0.88 -15.86
N ASP A 598 -39.61 0.90 -17.12
CA ASP A 598 -39.38 2.00 -18.06
C ASP A 598 -40.28 3.21 -17.76
N GLU A 599 -41.39 2.98 -17.04
CA GLU A 599 -42.32 4.02 -16.57
C GLU A 599 -42.12 4.29 -15.07
N ASN A 600 -42.10 3.23 -14.24
CA ASN A 600 -42.08 3.34 -12.79
C ASN A 600 -40.67 3.49 -12.17
N MET A 601 -39.61 3.35 -12.98
CA MET A 601 -38.19 3.46 -12.59
C MET A 601 -37.70 2.41 -11.57
N MET A 602 -38.47 1.33 -11.35
CA MET A 602 -38.24 0.30 -10.33
C MET A 602 -37.94 -1.07 -10.95
N ASP A 603 -36.73 -1.19 -11.50
CA ASP A 603 -36.17 -2.46 -11.98
C ASP A 603 -35.98 -3.50 -10.82
N PRO A 604 -35.68 -4.78 -11.13
CA PRO A 604 -35.46 -5.81 -10.11
C PRO A 604 -34.36 -5.48 -9.09
N TYR A 605 -33.37 -4.65 -9.44
CA TYR A 605 -32.32 -4.20 -8.51
C TYR A 605 -32.84 -3.11 -7.54
N ASN A 606 -33.53 -2.10 -8.05
CA ASN A 606 -34.16 -1.05 -7.24
C ASN A 606 -35.22 -1.65 -6.29
N LEU A 607 -36.04 -2.59 -6.75
CA LEU A 607 -36.99 -3.32 -5.89
C LEU A 607 -36.25 -4.14 -4.83
N ALA A 608 -35.13 -4.79 -5.16
CA ALA A 608 -34.33 -5.54 -4.19
C ALA A 608 -33.66 -4.65 -3.13
N ILE A 609 -33.29 -3.40 -3.46
CA ILE A 609 -32.84 -2.41 -2.46
C ILE A 609 -33.98 -2.08 -1.47
N CYS A 610 -35.21 -1.92 -1.96
CA CYS A 610 -36.37 -1.57 -1.12
C CYS A 610 -36.90 -2.75 -0.28
N PHE A 611 -36.85 -3.97 -0.80
CA PHE A 611 -37.35 -5.18 -0.11
C PHE A 611 -36.27 -5.96 0.65
N GLY A 612 -34.98 -5.82 0.32
CA GLY A 612 -33.87 -6.51 1.00
C GLY A 612 -33.87 -6.36 2.52
N PRO A 613 -33.78 -5.13 3.06
CA PRO A 613 -33.85 -4.88 4.52
C PRO A 613 -35.19 -5.29 5.16
N THR A 614 -36.25 -5.36 4.36
CA THR A 614 -37.63 -5.64 4.80
C THR A 614 -37.88 -7.14 4.96
N LEU A 615 -37.41 -7.96 4.00
CA LEU A 615 -37.70 -9.40 3.94
C LEU A 615 -36.61 -10.26 4.60
N MET A 616 -35.34 -9.84 4.51
CA MET A 616 -34.18 -10.60 5.01
C MET A 616 -33.30 -9.71 5.92
N PRO A 617 -33.78 -9.36 7.13
CA PRO A 617 -33.05 -8.47 8.05
C PRO A 617 -31.74 -9.11 8.52
N ILE A 618 -30.66 -8.32 8.47
CA ILE A 618 -29.29 -8.75 8.75
C ILE A 618 -29.16 -9.16 10.24
N PRO A 619 -28.77 -10.40 10.57
CA PRO A 619 -28.65 -10.87 11.95
C PRO A 619 -27.60 -10.12 12.78
N ASP A 620 -27.93 -9.89 14.05
CA ASP A 620 -27.15 -9.10 15.00
C ASP A 620 -25.69 -9.56 15.10
N GLY A 621 -24.76 -8.62 14.91
CA GLY A 621 -23.31 -8.85 14.93
C GLY A 621 -22.73 -9.45 13.64
N GLN A 622 -23.28 -9.04 12.48
CA GLN A 622 -22.59 -8.96 11.20
C GLN A 622 -22.53 -7.49 10.76
N ASP A 623 -21.58 -7.10 9.91
CA ASP A 623 -21.56 -5.74 9.35
C ASP A 623 -22.77 -5.50 8.41
N PRO A 624 -23.65 -4.54 8.71
CA PRO A 624 -24.76 -4.22 7.82
C PRO A 624 -24.31 -3.76 6.43
N VAL A 625 -23.17 -3.07 6.31
CA VAL A 625 -22.75 -2.44 5.04
C VAL A 625 -22.28 -3.50 4.04
N ALA A 626 -21.34 -4.36 4.43
CA ALA A 626 -20.87 -5.48 3.61
C ALA A 626 -21.98 -6.52 3.33
N CYS A 627 -22.92 -6.73 4.26
CA CYS A 627 -24.01 -7.68 4.06
C CYS A 627 -25.14 -7.13 3.17
N GLN A 628 -25.42 -5.81 3.15
CA GLN A 628 -26.57 -5.28 2.41
C GLN A 628 -26.47 -5.49 0.89
N ALA A 629 -25.28 -5.30 0.30
CA ALA A 629 -25.08 -5.56 -1.13
C ALA A 629 -25.38 -7.04 -1.49
N HIS A 630 -25.00 -7.95 -0.60
CA HIS A 630 -25.26 -9.38 -0.74
C HIS A 630 -26.76 -9.72 -0.58
N VAL A 631 -27.44 -9.14 0.42
CA VAL A 631 -28.90 -9.26 0.61
C VAL A 631 -29.65 -8.83 -0.66
N ASN A 632 -29.27 -7.68 -1.25
CA ASN A 632 -29.92 -7.16 -2.45
C ASN A 632 -29.76 -8.10 -3.64
N GLU A 633 -28.56 -8.66 -3.87
CA GLU A 633 -28.32 -9.58 -4.99
C GLU A 633 -29.08 -10.92 -4.85
N VAL A 634 -29.28 -11.42 -3.62
CA VAL A 634 -30.16 -12.58 -3.36
C VAL A 634 -31.61 -12.25 -3.72
N ILE A 635 -32.16 -11.16 -3.19
CA ILE A 635 -33.55 -10.77 -3.43
C ILE A 635 -33.80 -10.48 -4.92
N LYS A 636 -32.87 -9.81 -5.60
CA LYS A 636 -32.89 -9.61 -7.07
C LYS A 636 -32.89 -10.92 -7.84
N THR A 637 -32.07 -11.91 -7.43
CA THR A 637 -32.07 -13.25 -8.04
C THR A 637 -33.43 -13.92 -7.90
N ILE A 638 -34.11 -13.75 -6.75
CA ILE A 638 -35.45 -14.29 -6.48
C ILE A 638 -36.54 -13.58 -7.30
N ILE A 639 -36.48 -12.24 -7.45
CA ILE A 639 -37.42 -11.49 -8.31
C ILE A 639 -37.30 -11.96 -9.77
N ILE A 640 -36.08 -12.06 -10.30
CA ILE A 640 -35.84 -12.44 -11.70
C ILE A 640 -36.27 -13.89 -11.97
N HIS A 641 -35.82 -14.84 -11.14
CA HIS A 641 -36.02 -16.28 -11.38
C HIS A 641 -37.19 -16.88 -10.57
N ASN A 642 -38.20 -16.07 -10.23
CA ASN A 642 -39.30 -16.47 -9.34
C ASN A 642 -40.01 -17.77 -9.79
N GLU A 643 -40.27 -17.93 -11.09
CA GLU A 643 -40.91 -19.13 -11.68
C GLU A 643 -40.07 -20.42 -11.55
N VAL A 644 -38.74 -20.30 -11.44
CA VAL A 644 -37.82 -21.43 -11.24
C VAL A 644 -37.64 -21.72 -9.74
N ILE A 645 -37.73 -20.69 -8.90
CA ILE A 645 -37.42 -20.76 -7.46
C ILE A 645 -38.61 -21.24 -6.63
N PHE A 646 -39.84 -20.91 -6.99
CA PHE A 646 -41.05 -21.30 -6.25
C PHE A 646 -41.78 -22.47 -6.91
N PRO A 647 -42.30 -23.45 -6.13
CA PRO A 647 -43.09 -24.55 -6.68
C PRO A 647 -44.32 -24.07 -7.45
N SER A 648 -44.56 -24.67 -8.61
CA SER A 648 -45.72 -24.36 -9.46
C SER A 648 -47.04 -24.73 -8.76
N GLN A 649 -48.16 -24.25 -9.30
CA GLN A 649 -49.50 -24.56 -8.78
C GLN A 649 -49.79 -26.08 -8.77
N ARG A 650 -49.11 -26.87 -9.61
CA ARG A 650 -49.23 -28.34 -9.65
C ARG A 650 -48.43 -29.06 -8.56
N GLU A 651 -47.51 -28.37 -7.91
CA GLU A 651 -46.59 -28.91 -6.89
C GLU A 651 -46.93 -28.39 -5.48
N LEU A 652 -47.57 -27.24 -5.39
CA LEU A 652 -48.04 -26.64 -4.14
C LEU A 652 -49.37 -25.89 -4.34
N ASP A 653 -50.45 -26.50 -3.86
CA ASP A 653 -51.78 -25.89 -3.80
C ASP A 653 -51.78 -24.59 -2.96
N GLY A 654 -52.61 -23.64 -3.39
CA GLY A 654 -52.73 -22.30 -2.79
C GLY A 654 -52.81 -21.23 -3.88
N PRO A 655 -53.11 -19.97 -3.53
CA PRO A 655 -53.19 -18.90 -4.51
C PRO A 655 -51.91 -18.72 -5.33
N VAL A 656 -52.12 -18.17 -6.51
CA VAL A 656 -51.10 -17.69 -7.42
C VAL A 656 -51.48 -16.24 -7.74
N TYR A 657 -50.48 -15.38 -7.90
CA TYR A 657 -50.73 -14.00 -8.28
C TYR A 657 -51.04 -13.91 -9.77
N GLU A 658 -52.17 -13.31 -10.12
CA GLU A 658 -52.61 -13.10 -11.50
C GLU A 658 -52.41 -11.63 -11.91
N LYS A 659 -51.85 -11.41 -13.11
CA LYS A 659 -51.56 -10.06 -13.61
C LYS A 659 -52.84 -9.24 -13.85
N CYS A 660 -53.90 -9.90 -14.31
CA CYS A 660 -55.19 -9.31 -14.65
C CYS A 660 -56.22 -9.60 -13.54
N MET A 661 -56.23 -8.78 -12.49
CA MET A 661 -57.19 -8.88 -11.38
C MET A 661 -58.60 -8.41 -11.80
N THR A 662 -59.26 -9.14 -12.69
CA THR A 662 -60.64 -8.85 -13.12
C THR A 662 -61.65 -9.39 -12.10
N GLY A 663 -62.02 -8.55 -11.13
CA GLY A 663 -63.29 -8.71 -10.42
C GLY A 663 -64.44 -8.57 -11.41
N GLY A 664 -65.23 -9.62 -11.61
CA GLY A 664 -66.15 -9.71 -12.74
C GLY A 664 -67.55 -9.15 -12.47
N GLU A 665 -68.04 -8.33 -13.39
CA GLU A 665 -69.45 -8.23 -13.78
C GLU A 665 -69.55 -7.97 -15.29
N GLU A 666 -70.67 -8.36 -15.93
CA GLU A 666 -70.74 -8.60 -17.38
C GLU A 666 -71.05 -7.34 -18.22
N TYR A 667 -70.34 -7.12 -19.34
CA TYR A 667 -70.99 -6.59 -20.55
C TYR A 667 -70.30 -6.93 -21.88
N CYS A 668 -71.08 -7.50 -22.82
CA CYS A 668 -70.83 -7.64 -24.27
C CYS A 668 -69.55 -8.33 -24.77
N ASP A 669 -69.47 -9.64 -24.50
CA ASP A 669 -69.53 -10.72 -25.50
C ASP A 669 -69.11 -10.44 -26.97
N SER A 670 -68.31 -11.37 -27.52
CA SER A 670 -68.30 -11.71 -28.95
C SER A 670 -67.91 -13.19 -29.11
N PRO A 671 -68.83 -14.08 -29.53
CA PRO A 671 -68.63 -15.53 -29.47
C PRO A 671 -68.01 -16.14 -30.74
N HIS A 672 -67.78 -17.47 -30.71
CA HIS A 672 -67.19 -18.37 -31.73
C HIS A 672 -65.64 -18.42 -31.71
N SER A 673 -64.96 -19.52 -31.37
CA SER A 673 -65.40 -20.91 -31.10
C SER A 673 -64.42 -21.68 -30.18
N GLU A 674 -64.87 -22.76 -29.54
CA GLU A 674 -63.99 -23.67 -28.79
C GLU A 674 -63.32 -24.76 -29.67
N GLN A 675 -62.13 -25.21 -29.21
CA GLN A 675 -61.52 -26.53 -29.37
C GLN A 675 -61.36 -27.20 -30.76
N GLY A 676 -60.11 -27.42 -31.21
CA GLY A 676 -59.83 -28.46 -32.22
C GLY A 676 -58.47 -28.51 -32.93
N THR A 677 -57.41 -28.94 -32.24
CA THR A 677 -56.28 -29.76 -32.79
C THR A 677 -55.52 -29.41 -34.09
N ILE A 678 -54.18 -29.32 -33.95
CA ILE A 678 -53.12 -29.82 -34.86
C ILE A 678 -52.72 -28.96 -36.09
N ASP A 679 -51.48 -28.45 -36.00
CA ASP A 679 -50.40 -28.22 -36.98
C ASP A 679 -50.64 -27.47 -38.33
N GLU A 680 -49.95 -26.33 -38.43
CA GLU A 680 -49.25 -25.72 -39.59
C GLU A 680 -49.92 -25.54 -40.99
N VAL A 681 -49.87 -24.30 -41.53
CA VAL A 681 -49.31 -23.89 -42.86
C VAL A 681 -49.90 -22.54 -43.37
N ASP A 682 -49.05 -21.72 -44.03
CA ASP A 682 -49.26 -20.50 -44.86
C ASP A 682 -50.24 -19.39 -44.39
N ASN A 683 -49.89 -18.10 -44.25
CA ASN A 683 -49.18 -17.14 -45.13
C ASN A 683 -50.08 -16.40 -46.14
N GLY A 684 -50.07 -15.06 -46.07
CA GLY A 684 -50.37 -14.16 -47.19
C GLY A 684 -51.77 -13.51 -47.24
N THR A 685 -51.83 -12.18 -47.01
CA THR A 685 -52.15 -11.14 -48.02
C THR A 685 -52.40 -9.79 -47.33
N GLU A 686 -51.83 -8.69 -47.85
CA GLU A 686 -52.03 -7.32 -47.36
C GLU A 686 -53.43 -6.75 -47.71
N PRO A 687 -53.82 -5.60 -47.14
CA PRO A 687 -53.69 -4.38 -47.96
C PRO A 687 -53.16 -3.15 -47.21
N HIS A 688 -52.62 -2.21 -47.98
CA HIS A 688 -51.86 -1.04 -47.50
C HIS A 688 -52.71 0.15 -47.00
N THR A 689 -52.07 1.01 -46.21
CA THR A 689 -52.31 2.47 -46.21
C THR A 689 -50.97 3.23 -46.18
N SER A 690 -50.84 4.22 -47.06
CA SER A 690 -49.79 5.26 -47.20
C SER A 690 -49.07 5.64 -45.89
N ASP A 691 -47.73 5.65 -45.85
CA ASP A 691 -46.80 6.64 -46.44
C ASP A 691 -46.81 8.00 -45.71
N ASP A 692 -45.80 8.19 -44.84
CA ASP A 692 -45.12 9.46 -44.56
C ASP A 692 -43.61 9.12 -44.56
N GLU A 693 -42.80 9.79 -45.39
CA GLU A 693 -41.39 9.43 -45.59
C GLU A 693 -40.52 9.93 -44.42
N VAL A 694 -40.13 9.02 -43.52
CA VAL A 694 -39.15 9.34 -42.46
C VAL A 694 -37.76 9.46 -43.07
N GLU A 695 -37.21 10.68 -43.08
CA GLU A 695 -35.84 10.96 -43.54
C GLU A 695 -34.82 10.09 -42.80
N GLN A 696 -34.05 9.29 -43.55
CA GLN A 696 -33.05 8.39 -42.98
C GLN A 696 -31.73 9.15 -42.79
N ILE A 697 -31.42 9.49 -41.56
CA ILE A 697 -30.31 10.40 -41.24
C ILE A 697 -29.02 9.58 -41.10
N GLU A 698 -28.01 9.83 -41.95
CA GLU A 698 -26.71 9.19 -41.83
C GLU A 698 -25.85 9.80 -40.70
N ALA A 699 -25.24 8.92 -39.90
CA ALA A 699 -24.32 9.28 -38.84
C ALA A 699 -23.07 8.38 -38.85
N ILE A 700 -21.95 8.90 -38.34
CA ILE A 700 -20.69 8.14 -38.23
C ILE A 700 -20.30 7.95 -36.77
N ALA A 701 -19.93 6.72 -36.40
CA ALA A 701 -19.43 6.38 -35.07
C ALA A 701 -18.15 7.15 -34.72
N LYS A 702 -18.24 8.07 -33.75
CA LYS A 702 -17.14 8.90 -33.23
C LYS A 702 -16.17 8.10 -32.36
N PHE A 703 -16.67 7.05 -31.71
CA PHE A 703 -15.96 6.14 -30.81
C PHE A 703 -16.42 4.69 -31.02
N ASP A 704 -15.67 3.74 -30.46
CA ASP A 704 -16.14 2.36 -30.33
C ASP A 704 -17.29 2.30 -29.31
N TYR A 705 -18.32 1.53 -29.62
CA TYR A 705 -19.43 1.25 -28.71
C TYR A 705 -19.72 -0.24 -28.60
N THR A 706 -20.22 -0.67 -27.45
CA THR A 706 -20.61 -2.06 -27.18
C THR A 706 -21.85 -2.04 -26.31
N GLY A 707 -22.95 -2.50 -26.88
CA GLY A 707 -24.26 -2.51 -26.25
C GLY A 707 -24.27 -3.37 -24.99
N ARG A 708 -25.00 -2.90 -23.97
CA ARG A 708 -25.14 -3.52 -22.66
C ARG A 708 -26.41 -4.35 -22.55
N THR A 709 -27.46 -3.99 -23.30
CA THR A 709 -28.69 -4.77 -23.48
C THR A 709 -28.83 -5.28 -24.92
N PRO A 710 -29.69 -6.30 -25.18
CA PRO A 710 -29.92 -6.81 -26.53
C PRO A 710 -30.54 -5.81 -27.53
N ARG A 711 -31.08 -4.68 -27.04
CA ARG A 711 -31.59 -3.58 -27.88
C ARG A 711 -30.50 -2.60 -28.31
N GLU A 712 -29.31 -2.61 -27.71
CA GLU A 712 -28.25 -1.63 -28.01
C GLU A 712 -27.30 -2.13 -29.11
N LEU A 713 -27.20 -1.38 -30.21
CA LEU A 713 -26.36 -1.76 -31.33
C LEU A 713 -24.87 -1.55 -31.02
N SER A 714 -24.07 -2.62 -31.17
CA SER A 714 -22.61 -2.54 -31.04
C SER A 714 -21.95 -2.14 -32.36
N PHE A 715 -21.03 -1.17 -32.33
CA PHE A 715 -20.36 -0.63 -33.51
C PHE A 715 -18.92 -0.15 -33.22
N LYS A 716 -18.14 0.05 -34.28
CA LYS A 716 -16.74 0.50 -34.21
C LYS A 716 -16.60 1.92 -34.70
N LYS A 717 -15.61 2.64 -34.17
CA LYS A 717 -15.29 4.00 -34.61
C LYS A 717 -15.07 4.03 -36.14
N GLY A 718 -15.77 4.94 -36.82
CA GLY A 718 -15.78 5.05 -38.27
C GLY A 718 -16.82 4.19 -39.00
N ALA A 719 -17.63 3.38 -38.30
CA ALA A 719 -18.80 2.76 -38.89
C ALA A 719 -19.83 3.81 -39.31
N SER A 720 -20.44 3.63 -40.50
CA SER A 720 -21.65 4.34 -40.88
C SER A 720 -22.87 3.69 -40.20
N LEU A 721 -23.80 4.53 -39.78
CA LEU A 721 -24.98 4.21 -38.99
C LEU A 721 -26.16 4.98 -39.58
N LEU A 722 -27.28 4.29 -39.75
CA LEU A 722 -28.51 4.88 -40.30
C LEU A 722 -29.46 5.17 -39.14
N LEU A 723 -29.88 6.41 -38.93
CA LEU A 723 -30.81 6.77 -37.86
C LEU A 723 -32.22 6.95 -38.44
N TYR A 724 -33.23 6.53 -37.69
CA TYR A 724 -34.65 6.67 -38.07
C TYR A 724 -35.32 7.78 -37.28
N HIS A 725 -35.28 7.71 -35.94
CA HIS A 725 -35.82 8.76 -35.08
C HIS A 725 -35.14 8.76 -33.72
N ARG A 726 -35.31 9.84 -32.98
CA ARG A 726 -34.65 10.07 -31.69
C ARG A 726 -35.52 9.57 -30.54
N ALA A 727 -35.23 8.36 -30.06
CA ALA A 727 -35.98 7.70 -28.99
C ALA A 727 -35.84 8.39 -27.61
N SER A 728 -34.74 9.12 -27.36
CA SER A 728 -34.58 10.02 -26.21
C SER A 728 -33.45 11.03 -26.44
N GLU A 729 -33.19 11.95 -25.50
CA GLU A 729 -32.09 12.92 -25.63
C GLU A 729 -30.73 12.26 -25.90
N ASP A 730 -30.46 11.10 -25.28
CA ASP A 730 -29.20 10.36 -25.40
C ASP A 730 -29.22 9.21 -26.43
N TRP A 731 -30.38 8.85 -27.01
CA TRP A 731 -30.51 7.65 -27.86
C TRP A 731 -31.35 7.86 -29.11
N TRP A 732 -30.91 7.22 -30.19
CA TRP A 732 -31.62 7.10 -31.46
C TRP A 732 -32.03 5.65 -31.71
N GLU A 733 -33.18 5.42 -32.32
CA GLU A 733 -33.43 4.18 -33.04
C GLU A 733 -32.83 4.27 -34.44
N GLY A 734 -32.16 3.21 -34.86
CA GLY A 734 -31.45 3.15 -36.13
C GLY A 734 -30.96 1.74 -36.47
N ARG A 735 -30.22 1.64 -37.56
CA ARG A 735 -29.75 0.39 -38.16
C ARG A 735 -28.23 0.37 -38.32
N HIS A 736 -27.60 -0.74 -37.95
CA HIS A 736 -26.18 -1.03 -38.21
C HIS A 736 -26.05 -2.46 -38.75
N ASN A 737 -25.38 -2.63 -39.90
CA ASN A 737 -25.19 -3.92 -40.58
C ASN A 737 -26.48 -4.75 -40.78
N GLY A 738 -27.62 -4.08 -40.99
CA GLY A 738 -28.92 -4.74 -41.20
C GLY A 738 -29.68 -5.13 -39.93
N VAL A 739 -29.19 -4.78 -38.74
CA VAL A 739 -29.88 -5.00 -37.46
C VAL A 739 -30.34 -3.65 -36.90
N ASP A 740 -31.59 -3.60 -36.43
CA ASP A 740 -32.22 -2.43 -35.82
C ASP A 740 -32.03 -2.40 -34.31
N GLY A 741 -31.94 -1.20 -33.73
CA GLY A 741 -31.85 -0.99 -32.30
C GLY A 741 -31.37 0.40 -31.90
N LEU A 742 -31.02 0.54 -30.63
CA LEU A 742 -30.65 1.79 -29.99
C LEU A 742 -29.16 2.14 -30.21
N ILE A 743 -28.92 3.38 -30.63
CA ILE A 743 -27.62 3.96 -30.95
C ILE A 743 -27.42 5.19 -30.05
N PRO A 744 -26.39 5.25 -29.18
CA PRO A 744 -26.21 6.35 -28.25
C PRO A 744 -25.66 7.60 -28.95
N HIS A 745 -26.39 8.71 -28.85
CA HIS A 745 -26.15 9.98 -29.52
C HIS A 745 -24.74 10.55 -29.24
N GLN A 746 -24.24 10.41 -28.00
CA GLN A 746 -22.92 10.91 -27.62
C GLN A 746 -21.74 10.19 -28.33
N TYR A 747 -21.98 8.99 -28.89
CA TYR A 747 -20.96 8.14 -29.53
C TYR A 747 -20.92 8.30 -31.06
N ILE A 748 -21.81 9.11 -31.64
CA ILE A 748 -21.93 9.33 -33.08
C ILE A 748 -21.71 10.82 -33.43
N VAL A 749 -21.58 11.10 -34.72
CA VAL A 749 -21.73 12.44 -35.30
C VAL A 749 -22.76 12.31 -36.40
N VAL A 750 -23.86 13.04 -36.26
CA VAL A 750 -24.89 13.20 -37.28
C VAL A 750 -24.33 14.09 -38.40
N GLN A 751 -24.60 13.77 -39.66
CA GLN A 751 -24.24 14.64 -40.79
C GLN A 751 -25.43 15.52 -41.17
N ASP A 752 -25.58 16.64 -40.45
CA ASP A 752 -26.67 17.60 -40.68
C ASP A 752 -26.52 18.33 -42.03
N MET A 753 -27.63 18.48 -42.75
CA MET A 753 -27.75 19.27 -43.98
C MET A 753 -28.24 20.69 -43.67
N ASP A 754 -27.31 21.64 -43.63
CA ASP A 754 -27.45 23.11 -43.65
C ASP A 754 -28.29 23.83 -42.54
N ASP A 755 -27.77 24.99 -42.08
CA ASP A 755 -28.34 25.83 -41.03
C ASP A 755 -29.69 26.50 -41.39
N ALA A 756 -30.70 26.39 -40.51
CA ALA A 756 -31.84 27.32 -40.50
C ALA A 756 -32.52 27.49 -39.11
N PHE A 757 -32.83 28.75 -38.78
CA PHE A 757 -33.62 29.25 -37.64
C PHE A 757 -33.05 29.13 -36.21
N SER A 758 -33.27 30.21 -35.44
CA SER A 758 -32.73 30.46 -34.10
C SER A 758 -33.84 30.79 -33.10
N ASP A 759 -33.49 30.72 -31.80
CA ASP A 759 -34.03 31.53 -30.70
C ASP A 759 -35.51 31.98 -30.73
N SER A 760 -36.35 31.32 -29.94
CA SER A 760 -37.26 32.05 -29.05
C SER A 760 -37.75 31.17 -27.89
N LEU A 761 -38.10 31.84 -26.77
CA LEU A 761 -38.51 31.25 -25.48
C LEU A 761 -37.37 30.55 -24.70
N SER A 762 -37.04 30.91 -23.45
CA SER A 762 -37.62 31.96 -22.59
C SER A 762 -36.62 32.52 -21.57
N GLN A 763 -36.54 33.86 -21.46
CA GLN A 763 -35.86 34.57 -20.37
C GLN A 763 -36.81 34.84 -19.18
N LYS A 764 -36.34 34.61 -17.95
CA LYS A 764 -36.62 35.34 -16.67
C LYS A 764 -36.16 34.47 -15.48
N ALA A 765 -35.61 34.99 -14.37
CA ALA A 765 -35.20 36.36 -14.05
C ALA A 765 -34.07 36.34 -12.98
N ASP A 766 -33.51 37.53 -12.71
CA ASP A 766 -32.49 37.86 -11.69
C ASP A 766 -33.01 37.65 -10.23
N SER A 767 -32.25 37.76 -9.12
CA SER A 767 -31.09 38.62 -8.76
C SER A 767 -30.26 37.99 -7.58
N GLU A 768 -29.18 38.54 -7.00
CA GLU A 768 -28.50 39.85 -7.10
C GLU A 768 -27.03 39.82 -6.58
N ALA A 769 -26.18 40.77 -7.04
CA ALA A 769 -24.97 41.33 -6.37
C ALA A 769 -23.75 40.41 -6.04
N SER A 770 -22.47 40.84 -6.02
CA SER A 770 -21.71 42.05 -6.43
C SER A 770 -20.22 41.83 -6.08
N SER A 771 -19.15 42.28 -6.76
CA SER A 771 -18.92 42.89 -8.10
C SER A 771 -17.39 42.80 -8.45
N GLY A 772 -16.86 43.59 -9.41
CA GLY A 772 -15.48 43.48 -9.96
C GLY A 772 -14.39 44.36 -9.29
N PRO A 773 -13.23 44.63 -9.95
CA PRO A 773 -13.21 45.22 -11.31
C PRO A 773 -12.10 44.76 -12.32
N LEU A 774 -12.46 44.83 -13.62
CA LEU A 774 -11.74 45.32 -14.83
C LEU A 774 -10.18 45.28 -14.91
N LEU A 775 -9.54 44.93 -16.05
CA LEU A 775 -9.60 45.59 -17.37
C LEU A 775 -9.16 44.70 -18.57
N ASP A 776 -9.28 45.26 -19.78
CA ASP A 776 -9.04 44.75 -21.16
C ASP A 776 -7.56 44.34 -21.50
N ASP A 777 -7.16 43.83 -22.69
CA ASP A 777 -7.76 43.88 -24.05
C ASP A 777 -7.33 42.73 -25.02
N LYS A 778 -7.94 42.73 -26.20
CA LYS A 778 -7.96 41.84 -27.40
C LYS A 778 -6.67 41.14 -27.90
N ALA A 779 -6.88 39.86 -28.28
CA ALA A 779 -6.73 39.25 -29.64
C ALA A 779 -5.35 39.29 -30.37
N SER A 780 -5.10 38.63 -31.51
CA SER A 780 -5.92 37.78 -32.41
C SER A 780 -5.01 36.81 -33.21
N SER A 781 -5.56 35.74 -33.81
CA SER A 781 -5.29 35.27 -35.20
C SER A 781 -6.01 33.94 -35.51
N LYS A 782 -6.17 33.60 -36.80
CA LYS A 782 -7.03 32.51 -37.32
C LYS A 782 -6.40 31.89 -38.60
N ASN A 783 -6.98 30.78 -39.11
CA ASN A 783 -6.84 30.20 -40.46
C ASN A 783 -5.62 29.26 -40.76
N ASP A 784 -5.65 28.29 -41.70
CA ASP A 784 -6.71 27.32 -42.11
C ASP A 784 -6.27 26.28 -43.21
N ILE A 785 -7.08 25.22 -43.47
CA ILE A 785 -7.16 24.25 -44.63
C ILE A 785 -5.97 23.26 -45.01
N PRO A 786 -6.14 22.15 -45.82
CA PRO A 786 -5.68 20.79 -45.42
C PRO A 786 -5.18 19.73 -46.49
N SER A 787 -4.92 18.47 -46.06
CA SER A 787 -5.10 17.15 -46.78
C SER A 787 -4.30 16.82 -48.08
N PRO A 788 -4.35 15.60 -48.70
CA PRO A 788 -4.95 14.28 -48.32
C PRO A 788 -4.12 12.97 -48.55
N CYS A 789 -4.65 11.84 -48.03
CA CYS A 789 -4.69 10.39 -48.46
C CYS A 789 -3.59 9.63 -49.27
N GLU A 790 -3.35 8.35 -48.90
CA GLU A 790 -3.43 7.13 -49.76
C GLU A 790 -3.44 5.80 -48.94
N ALA A 791 -3.70 4.60 -49.53
CA ALA A 791 -4.07 3.37 -48.76
C ALA A 791 -3.85 1.96 -49.42
N SER A 792 -3.94 0.88 -48.61
CA SER A 792 -4.24 -0.55 -48.95
C SER A 792 -3.13 -1.47 -49.56
N PRO A 793 -3.28 -2.83 -49.65
CA PRO A 793 -3.70 -3.81 -48.61
C PRO A 793 -2.93 -5.19 -48.59
N ASP A 794 -3.39 -6.12 -47.73
CA ASP A 794 -3.36 -7.61 -47.77
C ASP A 794 -2.07 -8.48 -47.68
N TYR A 795 -2.00 -9.34 -46.64
CA TYR A 795 -2.26 -10.81 -46.75
C TYR A 795 -2.33 -11.50 -45.35
N SER A 796 -2.90 -12.72 -45.27
CA SER A 796 -3.12 -13.49 -44.00
C SER A 796 -2.39 -14.84 -43.94
N PHE A 797 -2.03 -15.32 -42.73
CA PHE A 797 -2.69 -16.46 -42.02
C PHE A 797 -1.82 -17.17 -40.93
N GLY A 798 -2.41 -17.48 -39.75
CA GLY A 798 -1.97 -18.53 -38.80
C GLY A 798 -0.85 -18.23 -37.78
N GLY A 799 -0.90 -18.77 -36.54
CA GLY A 799 0.22 -18.62 -35.57
C GLY A 799 0.11 -19.25 -34.16
N VAL A 800 -0.92 -18.92 -33.37
CA VAL A 800 -1.25 -19.49 -32.02
C VAL A 800 -0.33 -19.17 -30.81
N MET A 801 -0.97 -18.69 -29.73
CA MET A 801 -0.56 -18.59 -28.30
C MET A 801 0.66 -17.74 -27.86
N GLY A 802 0.35 -16.77 -27.00
CA GLY A 802 1.27 -16.12 -26.06
C GLY A 802 0.50 -15.24 -25.06
N ARG A 803 -0.03 -15.82 -23.97
CA ARG A 803 -0.84 -15.07 -22.98
C ARG A 803 0.03 -14.07 -22.21
N CYS A 804 -0.27 -12.78 -22.30
CA CYS A 804 0.23 -11.75 -21.40
C CYS A 804 -0.95 -11.10 -20.69
N VAL A 805 -1.02 -11.24 -19.36
CA VAL A 805 -2.10 -10.66 -18.54
C VAL A 805 -1.80 -9.18 -18.32
N ARG A 806 -2.64 -8.30 -18.86
CA ARG A 806 -2.71 -6.90 -18.43
C ARG A 806 -3.74 -6.79 -17.31
N VAL A 807 -3.28 -6.52 -16.09
CA VAL A 807 -4.16 -6.02 -15.03
C VAL A 807 -4.44 -4.55 -15.31
N ALA A 808 -5.72 -4.17 -15.38
CA ALA A 808 -6.13 -2.78 -15.41
C ALA A 808 -6.27 -2.27 -13.96
N ALA A 809 -5.59 -1.17 -13.63
CA ALA A 809 -5.77 -0.49 -12.35
C ALA A 809 -6.75 0.69 -12.52
N GLY A 810 -7.77 0.75 -11.67
CA GLY A 810 -8.67 1.90 -11.58
C GLY A 810 -8.00 3.08 -10.85
N PRO A 811 -8.31 4.34 -11.19
CA PRO A 811 -7.60 5.50 -10.67
C PRO A 811 -8.24 6.11 -9.41
N LEU A 812 -7.57 5.98 -8.26
CA LEU A 812 -7.79 6.85 -7.08
C LEU A 812 -6.43 7.23 -6.47
N ALA A 813 -6.42 8.32 -5.69
CA ALA A 813 -5.25 8.87 -4.99
C ALA A 813 -4.09 9.43 -5.86
N SER A 814 -4.41 10.29 -6.85
CA SER A 814 -3.40 10.95 -7.71
C SER A 814 -3.50 12.48 -7.83
N ASP A 815 -3.78 13.22 -6.74
CA ASP A 815 -3.82 14.71 -6.76
C ASP A 815 -3.05 15.41 -5.60
N SER A 816 -2.75 14.70 -4.51
CA SER A 816 -1.99 15.25 -3.37
C SER A 816 -0.47 15.35 -3.60
N PHE A 817 0.07 14.61 -4.58
CA PHE A 817 1.51 14.58 -4.87
C PHE A 817 1.96 15.65 -5.87
N CYS A 818 1.12 15.99 -6.86
CA CYS A 818 1.50 16.88 -7.97
C CYS A 818 1.81 18.32 -7.52
N LYS A 819 1.12 18.81 -6.48
CA LYS A 819 1.31 20.17 -5.92
C LYS A 819 2.68 20.35 -5.24
N ARG A 820 3.34 19.27 -4.79
CA ARG A 820 4.67 19.35 -4.14
C ARG A 820 5.83 19.37 -5.16
N GLY A 821 5.65 18.77 -6.34
CA GLY A 821 6.64 18.77 -7.43
C GLY A 821 6.85 20.15 -8.07
N ASN A 822 5.77 20.88 -8.36
CA ASN A 822 5.85 22.21 -8.98
C ASN A 822 6.62 23.24 -8.13
N GLN A 823 6.56 23.13 -6.80
CA GLN A 823 7.26 24.04 -5.90
C GLN A 823 8.78 23.83 -5.94
N PHE A 824 9.26 22.57 -6.00
CA PHE A 824 10.67 22.25 -6.24
C PHE A 824 11.15 22.73 -7.61
N SER A 825 10.33 22.59 -8.66
CA SER A 825 10.68 23.08 -9.99
C SER A 825 10.89 24.60 -10.01
N MET A 826 10.09 25.37 -9.24
CA MET A 826 10.26 26.82 -9.16
C MET A 826 11.56 27.21 -8.44
N TYR A 827 11.89 26.60 -7.30
CA TYR A 827 13.16 26.92 -6.61
C TYR A 827 14.39 26.56 -7.45
N PHE A 828 14.33 25.47 -8.23
CA PHE A 828 15.43 25.09 -9.12
C PHE A 828 15.59 26.07 -10.29
N THR A 829 14.49 26.46 -10.96
CA THR A 829 14.55 27.43 -12.07
C THR A 829 14.98 28.82 -11.60
N TYR A 830 14.46 29.34 -10.49
CA TYR A 830 14.92 30.61 -9.92
C TYR A 830 16.42 30.59 -9.56
N SER A 831 16.92 29.49 -9.00
CA SER A 831 18.35 29.33 -8.67
C SER A 831 19.23 29.37 -9.92
N VAL A 832 18.85 28.65 -10.97
CA VAL A 832 19.55 28.68 -12.28
C VAL A 832 19.46 30.06 -12.92
N TYR A 833 18.30 30.72 -12.88
CA TYR A 833 18.10 32.06 -13.44
C TYR A 833 18.99 33.10 -12.74
N LEU A 834 19.10 33.03 -11.42
CA LEU A 834 19.95 33.93 -10.64
C LEU A 834 21.44 33.69 -10.93
N ILE A 835 21.88 32.42 -11.06
CA ILE A 835 23.25 32.07 -11.49
C ILE A 835 23.53 32.62 -12.91
N CYS A 836 22.60 32.45 -13.85
CA CYS A 836 22.72 32.99 -15.20
C CYS A 836 22.79 34.53 -15.21
N ILE A 837 21.96 35.22 -14.41
CA ILE A 837 22.00 36.68 -14.26
C ILE A 837 23.34 37.12 -13.67
N CYS A 838 23.84 36.46 -12.61
CA CYS A 838 25.16 36.75 -12.05
C CYS A 838 26.27 36.56 -13.10
N MET A 839 26.26 35.48 -13.89
CA MET A 839 27.23 35.30 -14.98
C MET A 839 27.09 36.35 -16.09
N LEU A 840 25.88 36.81 -16.42
CA LEU A 840 25.64 37.88 -17.40
C LEU A 840 26.15 39.24 -16.90
N ILE A 841 26.01 39.52 -15.60
CA ILE A 841 26.54 40.72 -14.93
C ILE A 841 28.07 40.64 -14.87
N GLN A 842 28.66 39.48 -14.51
CA GLN A 842 30.11 39.26 -14.54
C GLN A 842 30.68 39.51 -15.95
N ARG A 843 30.02 38.97 -16.98
CA ARG A 843 30.40 39.09 -18.39
C ARG A 843 30.27 40.53 -18.91
N ASN A 844 29.22 41.27 -18.51
CA ASN A 844 29.08 42.69 -18.87
C ASN A 844 30.12 43.57 -18.15
N SER A 845 30.43 43.30 -16.88
CA SER A 845 31.50 43.98 -16.14
C SER A 845 32.87 43.77 -16.81
N ALA A 846 33.16 42.55 -17.25
CA ALA A 846 34.38 42.22 -18.00
C ALA A 846 34.44 42.86 -19.40
N LEU A 847 33.29 43.19 -20.02
CA LEU A 847 33.23 43.89 -21.30
C LEU A 847 33.35 45.41 -21.15
N ARG A 848 32.74 46.02 -20.12
CA ARG A 848 32.82 47.48 -19.89
C ARG A 848 34.23 47.98 -19.53
N HIS A 849 35.11 47.11 -19.02
CA HIS A 849 36.52 47.44 -18.80
C HIS A 849 37.43 47.24 -20.01
N ARG A 850 36.91 46.82 -21.18
CA ARG A 850 37.73 46.42 -22.33
C ARG A 850 37.86 47.46 -23.45
N THR A 851 37.52 48.73 -23.18
CA THR A 851 37.57 49.84 -24.16
C THR A 851 38.60 50.93 -23.84
N GLN A 852 39.48 50.76 -22.84
CA GLN A 852 40.64 51.62 -22.63
C GLN A 852 41.90 50.85 -22.16
N ARG A 853 43.03 51.23 -22.76
CA ARG A 853 44.42 50.83 -22.46
C ARG A 853 44.83 49.40 -22.82
N GLU A 854 45.59 49.32 -23.91
CA GLU A 854 46.64 48.31 -24.06
C GLU A 854 47.70 48.51 -22.96
N GLN A 855 48.15 47.43 -22.31
CA GLN A 855 49.56 47.11 -21.97
C GLN A 855 49.63 46.05 -20.84
N SER A 856 50.72 45.27 -20.87
CA SER A 856 51.13 44.25 -19.88
C SER A 856 50.22 43.02 -19.71
N TRP A 857 50.83 41.83 -19.76
CA TRP A 857 50.23 40.53 -19.50
C TRP A 857 50.85 39.91 -18.24
N THR A 858 50.18 39.97 -17.07
CA THR A 858 50.47 39.08 -15.91
C THR A 858 49.35 39.11 -14.86
N GLU A 859 48.16 38.58 -15.15
CA GLU A 859 47.20 38.11 -14.11
C GLU A 859 46.02 37.34 -14.73
N SER A 860 46.12 36.01 -14.80
CA SER A 860 44.99 35.14 -15.26
C SER A 860 45.08 33.70 -14.73
N SER A 861 46.27 33.09 -14.71
CA SER A 861 46.43 31.68 -14.27
C SER A 861 46.08 31.48 -12.80
N LEU A 862 46.47 32.40 -11.90
CA LEU A 862 46.11 32.34 -10.49
C LEU A 862 44.59 32.44 -10.28
N VAL A 863 43.91 33.34 -11.00
CA VAL A 863 42.46 33.52 -10.91
C VAL A 863 41.73 32.24 -11.32
N SER A 864 42.12 31.60 -12.42
CA SER A 864 41.47 30.36 -12.88
C SER A 864 41.59 29.22 -11.86
N VAL A 865 42.78 29.05 -11.26
CA VAL A 865 43.01 28.03 -10.21
C VAL A 865 42.21 28.38 -8.95
N PHE A 866 42.23 29.63 -8.48
CA PHE A 866 41.46 30.06 -7.32
C PHE A 866 39.94 29.90 -7.56
N THR A 867 39.43 30.23 -8.74
CA THR A 867 38.01 30.06 -9.08
C THR A 867 37.61 28.59 -9.07
N ARG A 868 38.41 27.67 -9.62
CA ARG A 868 38.11 26.22 -9.54
C ARG A 868 38.11 25.72 -8.10
N TYR A 869 39.13 26.07 -7.31
CA TYR A 869 39.24 25.67 -5.90
C TYR A 869 38.11 26.27 -5.04
N PHE A 870 37.72 27.52 -5.31
CA PHE A 870 36.64 28.22 -4.62
C PHE A 870 35.26 27.65 -5.00
N VAL A 871 34.99 27.41 -6.29
CA VAL A 871 33.74 26.78 -6.74
C VAL A 871 33.58 25.38 -6.14
N GLN A 872 34.64 24.56 -6.12
CA GLN A 872 34.58 23.23 -5.55
C GLN A 872 34.37 23.25 -4.02
N ARG A 873 34.98 24.21 -3.30
CA ARG A 873 34.70 24.41 -1.87
C ARG A 873 33.31 24.98 -1.60
N VAL A 874 32.84 25.93 -2.39
CA VAL A 874 31.48 26.50 -2.27
C VAL A 874 30.42 25.45 -2.57
N TRP A 875 30.61 24.59 -3.59
CA TRP A 875 29.71 23.48 -3.89
C TRP A 875 29.64 22.45 -2.75
N PHE A 876 30.78 22.14 -2.12
CA PHE A 876 30.79 21.33 -0.89
C PHE A 876 30.07 22.04 0.28
N PHE A 877 30.28 23.35 0.44
CA PHE A 877 29.70 24.12 1.54
C PHE A 877 28.19 24.33 1.36
N THR A 878 27.68 24.59 0.15
CA THR A 878 26.24 24.68 -0.13
C THR A 878 25.56 23.32 -0.06
N SER A 879 26.23 22.23 -0.47
CA SER A 879 25.71 20.86 -0.29
C SER A 879 25.60 20.50 1.20
N ALA A 880 26.63 20.82 2.00
CA ALA A 880 26.61 20.62 3.45
C ALA A 880 25.54 21.49 4.14
N VAL A 881 25.45 22.77 3.80
CA VAL A 881 24.43 23.68 4.35
C VAL A 881 23.02 23.24 3.93
N SER A 882 22.81 22.79 2.69
CA SER A 882 21.51 22.25 2.25
C SER A 882 21.13 20.98 3.03
N CYS A 883 22.10 20.13 3.36
CA CYS A 883 21.88 18.94 4.18
C CYS A 883 21.52 19.33 5.64
N CYS A 884 22.22 20.29 6.24
CA CYS A 884 21.90 20.78 7.59
C CYS A 884 20.53 21.46 7.64
N VAL A 885 20.25 22.39 6.70
CA VAL A 885 18.98 23.12 6.64
C VAL A 885 17.80 22.17 6.42
N GLN A 886 17.93 21.14 5.57
CA GLN A 886 16.86 20.16 5.39
C GLN A 886 16.65 19.33 6.67
N GLN A 887 17.72 18.95 7.38
CA GLN A 887 17.62 18.20 8.64
C GLN A 887 17.09 19.04 9.81
N ASP A 888 17.35 20.35 9.84
CA ASP A 888 16.76 21.26 10.84
C ASP A 888 15.29 21.60 10.51
N ILE A 889 14.91 21.77 9.24
CA ILE A 889 13.50 21.95 8.84
C ILE A 889 12.67 20.71 9.20
N GLU A 890 13.17 19.52 8.88
CA GLU A 890 12.53 18.25 9.23
C GLU A 890 12.34 18.12 10.75
N LYS A 891 13.38 18.44 11.52
CA LYS A 891 13.35 18.46 12.99
C LYS A 891 12.36 19.49 13.55
N THR A 892 12.35 20.71 13.03
CA THR A 892 11.39 21.76 13.44
C THR A 892 9.95 21.38 13.10
N MET A 893 9.70 20.76 11.94
CA MET A 893 8.38 20.20 11.62
C MET A 893 7.98 19.08 12.58
N SER A 894 8.89 18.15 12.92
CA SER A 894 8.61 17.09 13.89
C SER A 894 8.29 17.64 15.28
N THR A 895 9.01 18.67 15.75
CA THR A 895 8.70 19.34 17.02
C THR A 895 7.34 20.05 16.97
N ALA A 896 7.06 20.82 15.92
CA ALA A 896 5.77 21.52 15.79
C ALA A 896 4.58 20.55 15.68
N LEU A 897 4.74 19.40 15.02
CA LEU A 897 3.73 18.34 14.95
C LEU A 897 3.54 17.62 16.29
N HIS A 898 4.60 17.51 17.11
CA HIS A 898 4.50 16.99 18.48
C HIS A 898 3.74 17.97 19.38
N GLU A 899 4.09 19.27 19.35
CA GLU A 899 3.41 20.33 20.10
C GLU A 899 1.93 20.44 19.71
N LEU A 900 1.59 20.33 18.42
CA LEU A 900 0.21 20.28 17.94
C LEU A 900 -0.55 19.05 18.47
N ARG A 901 0.06 17.85 18.48
CA ARG A 901 -0.56 16.65 19.05
C ARG A 901 -0.75 16.74 20.57
N GLU A 902 0.18 17.36 21.30
CA GLU A 902 -0.02 17.63 22.73
C GLU A 902 -1.15 18.63 22.98
N LEU A 903 -1.29 19.66 22.13
CA LEU A 903 -2.38 20.62 22.20
C LEU A 903 -3.75 19.97 21.89
N GLU A 904 -3.86 19.13 20.86
CA GLU A 904 -5.07 18.34 20.59
C GLU A 904 -5.42 17.44 21.78
N ARG A 905 -4.44 16.68 22.30
CA ARG A 905 -4.61 15.76 23.43
C ARG A 905 -4.99 16.46 24.75
N GLN A 906 -4.56 17.71 24.94
CA GLN A 906 -5.00 18.54 26.07
C GLN A 906 -6.42 19.08 25.87
N ASN A 907 -6.85 19.33 24.63
CA ASN A 907 -8.17 19.87 24.32
C ASN A 907 -9.29 18.80 24.41
N THR A 908 -8.99 17.54 24.10
CA THR A 908 -9.92 16.41 24.27
C THR A 908 -10.21 16.04 25.74
N ALA A 909 -9.44 16.57 26.70
CA ALA A 909 -9.49 16.16 28.11
C ALA A 909 -10.40 17.05 28.99
N LYS A 910 -11.49 17.63 28.44
CA LYS A 910 -12.34 18.56 29.20
C LYS A 910 -13.81 18.73 28.73
N GLN A 911 -14.55 17.62 28.65
CA GLN A 911 -16.01 17.65 28.80
C GLN A 911 -16.42 16.80 30.00
N ALA A 912 -17.16 17.43 30.92
CA ALA A 912 -17.82 16.74 32.05
C ALA A 912 -19.31 16.56 31.71
N PRO A 913 -19.96 15.47 32.16
CA PRO A 913 -21.37 15.26 31.91
C PRO A 913 -22.25 16.23 32.73
N ASP A 914 -23.35 16.69 32.14
CA ASP A 914 -24.39 17.42 32.86
C ASP A 914 -25.01 16.55 33.96
N VAL A 915 -25.09 17.11 35.17
CA VAL A 915 -25.89 16.56 36.28
C VAL A 915 -26.75 17.70 36.80
N VAL A 916 -28.05 17.62 36.50
CA VAL A 916 -29.04 18.57 37.02
C VAL A 916 -29.09 18.44 38.55
N LEU A 917 -28.79 19.53 39.24
CA LEU A 917 -28.69 19.58 40.70
C LEU A 917 -29.77 20.54 41.21
N ASP A 918 -30.81 20.00 41.85
CA ASP A 918 -31.90 20.80 42.39
C ASP A 918 -31.86 20.93 43.93
N THR A 919 -31.65 22.18 44.36
CA THR A 919 -32.03 22.84 45.62
C THR A 919 -31.78 22.24 47.03
N LEU A 920 -30.96 23.00 47.80
CA LEU A 920 -31.08 23.34 49.25
C LEU A 920 -30.80 22.23 50.31
N GLU A 921 -30.21 22.49 51.49
CA GLU A 921 -29.38 23.60 52.02
C GLU A 921 -28.51 23.08 53.21
N PRO A 922 -27.37 23.71 53.61
CA PRO A 922 -26.43 23.12 54.57
C PRO A 922 -26.40 23.78 55.97
N LEU A 923 -26.16 23.02 57.05
CA LEU A 923 -25.92 23.59 58.39
C LEU A 923 -24.80 22.91 59.24
N LYS A 924 -23.69 23.65 59.38
CA LYS A 924 -22.77 23.79 60.54
C LYS A 924 -22.28 22.55 61.35
N ASN A 925 -20.99 22.26 61.13
CA ASN A 925 -19.97 21.77 62.09
C ASN A 925 -19.83 22.64 63.37
N PRO A 926 -19.03 22.26 64.42
CA PRO A 926 -18.43 20.95 64.79
C PRO A 926 -18.52 20.61 66.32
N VAL A 927 -17.68 19.65 66.78
CA VAL A 927 -17.14 19.40 68.15
C VAL A 927 -17.72 18.19 68.92
N GLY A 928 -16.83 17.26 69.31
CA GLY A 928 -17.09 16.16 70.25
C GLY A 928 -16.09 15.02 70.09
N SER A 929 -15.34 14.66 71.13
CA SER A 929 -14.25 13.66 71.08
C SER A 929 -14.57 12.35 71.83
N GLU A 930 -14.07 11.23 71.29
CA GLU A 930 -13.83 9.94 71.97
C GLU A 930 -12.87 10.04 73.20
N PRO A 931 -12.55 8.97 74.00
CA PRO A 931 -12.81 7.52 73.84
C PRO A 931 -13.28 6.73 75.11
N GLY A 932 -13.41 5.39 75.01
CA GLY A 932 -13.44 4.44 76.16
C GLY A 932 -14.41 3.24 76.00
N SER A 933 -14.10 2.08 75.39
CA SER A 933 -13.11 1.01 75.71
C SER A 933 -13.70 -0.13 76.61
N PRO A 934 -13.00 -1.23 77.01
CA PRO A 934 -13.39 -2.60 76.58
C PRO A 934 -13.45 -3.67 77.70
N LEU A 935 -13.73 -4.96 77.38
CA LEU A 935 -13.53 -6.18 78.22
C LEU A 935 -13.67 -7.45 77.31
N HIS A 936 -13.02 -8.62 77.48
CA HIS A 936 -11.83 -9.04 78.26
C HIS A 936 -11.16 -10.31 77.64
N THR A 937 -10.24 -11.01 78.35
CA THR A 937 -9.15 -11.80 77.73
C THR A 937 -8.77 -13.12 78.46
N MET A 938 -8.45 -14.21 77.72
CA MET A 938 -7.76 -15.47 78.16
C MET A 938 -8.52 -16.34 79.23
N VAL A 939 -8.17 -17.59 79.66
CA VAL A 939 -6.91 -18.40 79.75
C VAL A 939 -7.16 -19.95 79.67
N ILE A 940 -6.50 -20.65 78.72
CA ILE A 940 -5.67 -21.91 78.77
C ILE A 940 -6.04 -23.21 79.60
N ARG A 941 -5.88 -24.40 78.94
CA ARG A 941 -5.54 -25.81 79.38
C ARG A 941 -6.61 -26.89 79.76
N ASP A 942 -6.75 -27.91 78.89
CA ASP A 942 -6.35 -29.36 79.00
C ASP A 942 -6.53 -30.21 80.29
N PRO A 943 -6.56 -31.59 80.23
CA PRO A 943 -6.54 -32.51 79.06
C PRO A 943 -7.47 -33.77 79.17
N ASP A 944 -7.21 -34.75 78.28
CA ASP A 944 -7.25 -36.23 78.44
C ASP A 944 -8.41 -37.04 77.80
N ALA A 945 -8.15 -38.33 77.54
CA ALA A 945 -8.84 -39.14 76.52
C ALA A 945 -9.59 -40.39 77.03
N ALA A 946 -10.66 -40.78 76.31
CA ALA A 946 -11.38 -42.04 76.48
C ALA A 946 -11.61 -42.75 75.11
N MET A 947 -11.86 -44.06 75.12
CA MET A 947 -11.60 -44.95 73.98
C MET A 947 -12.76 -45.93 73.70
N ARG A 948 -12.90 -46.36 72.41
CA ARG A 948 -13.75 -47.47 71.89
C ARG A 948 -15.25 -47.09 71.72
N ARG A 949 -16.06 -47.68 70.82
CA ARG A 949 -15.97 -48.96 70.06
C ARG A 949 -17.03 -49.00 68.91
N SER A 950 -16.71 -49.62 67.75
CA SER A 950 -17.63 -50.36 66.80
C SER A 950 -18.96 -49.73 66.29
N SER A 951 -19.47 -49.96 65.06
CA SER A 951 -19.05 -50.79 63.91
C SER A 951 -19.90 -50.50 62.65
N SER A 952 -19.33 -50.74 61.45
CA SER A 952 -19.86 -51.44 60.24
C SER A 952 -21.36 -51.42 59.87
N SER A 953 -21.79 -51.45 58.59
CA SER A 953 -21.13 -51.97 57.37
C SER A 953 -21.75 -51.50 56.02
N THR A 954 -20.94 -51.49 54.94
CA THR A 954 -21.27 -51.82 53.49
C THR A 954 -22.41 -51.08 52.75
N THR A 955 -22.37 -50.74 51.46
CA THR A 955 -21.43 -50.92 50.31
C THR A 955 -21.76 -49.79 49.29
N GLU A 956 -20.83 -49.10 48.60
CA GLU A 956 -20.05 -49.51 47.41
C GLU A 956 -20.94 -49.97 46.23
N MET A 957 -20.87 -49.49 44.98
CA MET A 957 -19.78 -49.11 44.03
C MET A 957 -20.32 -48.00 43.05
N MET A 958 -19.72 -47.44 41.97
CA MET A 958 -18.42 -47.18 41.28
C MET A 958 -18.78 -46.26 40.05
N SER A 959 -17.96 -45.51 39.28
CA SER A 959 -16.58 -44.97 39.28
C SER A 959 -16.61 -43.65 38.43
N THR A 960 -15.82 -42.58 38.60
CA THR A 960 -14.37 -42.32 38.31
C THR A 960 -14.00 -42.52 36.82
N PHE A 961 -13.28 -41.63 36.09
CA PHE A 961 -12.19 -40.65 36.37
C PHE A 961 -12.33 -39.35 35.52
N LYS A 962 -11.74 -38.15 35.76
CA LYS A 962 -10.55 -37.58 36.47
C LYS A 962 -9.16 -37.70 35.79
N PRO A 963 -8.44 -36.57 35.62
CA PRO A 963 -7.38 -36.19 36.58
C PRO A 963 -7.55 -34.72 37.09
N ALA A 964 -7.14 -34.26 38.28
CA ALA A 964 -5.91 -34.45 39.08
C ALA A 964 -4.70 -33.69 38.47
N LEU A 965 -4.42 -32.40 38.74
CA LEU A 965 -4.14 -31.64 39.99
C LEU A 965 -2.95 -32.11 40.84
N SER A 966 -1.94 -31.22 40.96
CA SER A 966 -1.01 -31.04 42.09
C SER A 966 -0.11 -29.81 41.83
N ALA A 967 0.32 -28.94 42.75
CA ALA A 967 -0.20 -28.49 44.04
C ALA A 967 0.47 -27.11 44.39
N ARG A 968 -0.03 -26.37 45.39
CA ARG A 968 0.53 -25.07 45.88
C ARG A 968 0.96 -25.16 47.34
N LEU A 969 1.86 -24.25 47.76
CA LEU A 969 2.07 -23.59 49.09
C LEU A 969 3.59 -23.48 49.44
N VAL A 970 4.11 -22.47 50.17
CA VAL A 970 3.86 -21.00 50.17
C VAL A 970 5.00 -20.25 50.94
N GLY A 971 5.41 -19.06 50.46
CA GLY A 971 6.18 -18.03 51.23
C GLY A 971 7.69 -18.30 51.50
N ALA A 972 8.53 -17.29 51.81
CA ALA A 972 8.40 -15.82 51.67
C ALA A 972 9.77 -15.09 51.83
N GLN A 973 9.84 -13.82 51.37
CA GLN A 973 10.88 -12.79 51.64
C GLN A 973 12.31 -12.96 51.02
N LEU A 974 13.01 -11.82 50.88
CA LEU A 974 14.26 -11.64 50.09
C LEU A 974 15.18 -10.55 50.69
N ARG A 975 16.52 -10.76 50.73
CA ARG A 975 17.59 -9.76 50.48
C ARG A 975 19.01 -10.42 50.44
N PRO A 976 20.11 -9.72 50.03
CA PRO A 976 21.13 -10.34 49.15
C PRO A 976 22.55 -10.53 49.73
N PRO A 977 23.43 -11.27 49.02
CA PRO A 977 24.88 -11.34 49.28
C PRO A 977 25.72 -10.31 48.45
N PRO A 978 27.04 -10.14 48.73
CA PRO A 978 27.82 -8.97 48.32
C PRO A 978 28.87 -9.22 47.19
N ALA A 979 29.89 -8.35 47.10
CA ALA A 979 30.79 -8.15 45.95
C ALA A 979 32.09 -9.01 45.89
N ARG A 980 32.87 -8.79 44.81
CA ARG A 980 34.16 -9.43 44.43
C ARG A 980 35.26 -9.43 45.50
N PRO A 981 36.24 -10.37 45.35
CA PRO A 981 37.64 -9.96 45.16
C PRO A 981 38.25 -10.42 43.80
N ALA A 982 39.58 -10.37 43.64
CA ALA A 982 40.27 -10.22 42.35
C ALA A 982 41.33 -11.31 41.98
N ARG A 983 42.04 -11.07 40.87
CA ARG A 983 43.03 -11.92 40.17
C ARG A 983 44.36 -12.08 40.94
N PRO A 984 45.16 -13.13 40.64
CA PRO A 984 46.47 -12.85 40.00
C PRO A 984 46.87 -13.84 38.86
N ALA A 985 48.08 -13.66 38.31
CA ALA A 985 48.77 -14.45 37.27
C ALA A 985 50.31 -14.28 37.50
N PRO A 986 51.27 -14.56 36.59
CA PRO A 986 51.31 -15.40 35.37
C PRO A 986 52.55 -16.38 35.32
N THR A 987 52.71 -17.19 34.26
CA THR A 987 53.98 -17.80 33.72
C THR A 987 53.63 -18.82 32.61
N GLN A 988 54.50 -19.27 31.68
CA GLN A 988 55.50 -18.59 30.83
C GLN A 988 55.89 -19.48 29.62
N TYR A 989 56.36 -18.88 28.51
CA TYR A 989 57.18 -19.44 27.41
C TYR A 989 56.77 -20.71 26.61
N ARG A 990 56.41 -20.49 25.32
CA ARG A 990 56.90 -21.09 24.04
C ARG A 990 55.73 -21.15 23.02
N SER A 991 55.77 -20.64 21.78
CA SER A 991 56.74 -20.67 20.66
C SER A 991 56.95 -22.07 20.05
N SER A 992 56.75 -22.34 18.76
CA SER A 992 56.36 -21.47 17.62
C SER A 992 55.98 -22.31 16.37
N SER A 993 55.44 -21.63 15.34
CA SER A 993 55.69 -21.85 13.89
C SER A 993 55.54 -23.25 13.24
N SER A 994 54.62 -23.34 12.25
CA SER A 994 54.73 -24.01 10.92
C SER A 994 55.12 -25.52 10.85
N SER A 995 54.63 -26.36 9.92
CA SER A 995 54.40 -26.11 8.48
C SER A 995 53.70 -27.29 7.77
N SER A 996 52.96 -26.98 6.70
CA SER A 996 52.81 -27.67 5.38
C SER A 996 52.67 -29.21 5.21
N SER A 997 51.95 -29.55 4.13
CA SER A 997 51.83 -30.86 3.43
C SER A 997 50.95 -31.94 4.11
N GLY A 998 50.24 -32.80 3.36
CA GLY A 998 49.90 -32.73 1.93
C GLY A 998 49.51 -34.07 1.28
N VAL A 999 48.44 -34.06 0.47
CA VAL A 999 48.03 -35.05 -0.57
C VAL A 999 47.75 -36.51 -0.11
N GLY A 1000 46.63 -37.12 -0.56
CA GLY A 1000 46.41 -38.57 -0.43
C GLY A 1000 44.95 -39.05 -0.51
N SER A 1001 44.61 -39.79 -1.56
CA SER A 1001 43.30 -40.39 -1.87
C SER A 1001 43.53 -41.81 -2.43
N PRO A 1002 42.53 -42.70 -2.66
CA PRO A 1002 41.24 -42.89 -1.95
C PRO A 1002 40.78 -44.40 -1.79
N ALA A 1003 39.63 -44.59 -1.13
CA ALA A 1003 38.52 -45.52 -1.47
C ALA A 1003 38.57 -47.08 -1.30
N VAL A 1004 37.33 -47.61 -1.32
CA VAL A 1004 36.83 -48.99 -1.56
C VAL A 1004 36.54 -49.90 -0.35
N THR A 1005 35.46 -50.67 -0.52
CA THR A 1005 34.65 -51.54 0.39
C THR A 1005 35.02 -53.04 0.12
N PRO A 1006 34.22 -54.12 0.38
CA PRO A 1006 32.86 -54.26 0.97
C PRO A 1006 32.63 -55.48 1.91
N THR A 1007 31.38 -55.70 2.34
CA THR A 1007 30.83 -57.04 2.62
C THR A 1007 29.30 -57.06 2.45
N GLU A 1008 28.74 -58.12 1.86
CA GLU A 1008 27.29 -58.30 1.58
C GLU A 1008 26.66 -59.49 2.32
N LYS A 1009 25.32 -59.48 2.49
CA LYS A 1009 24.38 -60.63 2.31
C LYS A 1009 23.00 -60.07 1.87
N ILE A 1010 22.46 -60.31 0.66
CA ILE A 1010 21.72 -61.52 0.18
C ILE A 1010 20.33 -61.61 0.88
N PHE A 1011 19.19 -61.14 0.29
CA PHE A 1011 18.35 -61.64 -0.84
C PHE A 1011 17.11 -62.46 -0.36
N PRO A 1012 16.04 -62.75 -1.17
CA PRO A 1012 15.57 -62.17 -2.45
C PRO A 1012 14.02 -61.92 -2.58
N ASN A 1013 13.61 -61.25 -3.67
CA ASN A 1013 12.42 -61.47 -4.56
C ASN A 1013 12.08 -60.15 -5.30
N SER A 1014 12.16 -60.04 -6.63
CA SER A 1014 11.18 -60.44 -7.68
C SER A 1014 9.80 -59.80 -7.53
N SER A 1015 9.17 -59.19 -8.54
CA SER A 1015 9.38 -59.28 -10.01
C SER A 1015 9.16 -57.95 -10.76
N SER A 1016 9.55 -57.92 -12.04
CA SER A 1016 9.46 -56.76 -12.94
C SER A 1016 8.20 -56.73 -13.83
N SER A 1017 7.73 -55.52 -14.15
CA SER A 1017 7.13 -55.19 -15.46
C SER A 1017 7.16 -53.67 -15.65
N ALA A 1018 7.14 -53.21 -16.90
CA ALA A 1018 7.18 -51.80 -17.27
C ALA A 1018 6.08 -51.50 -18.32
N ASP A 1019 6.07 -50.24 -18.77
CA ASP A 1019 5.42 -49.72 -19.98
C ASP A 1019 3.95 -49.24 -19.94
N LYS A 1020 3.79 -48.03 -20.50
CA LYS A 1020 2.65 -47.50 -21.30
C LYS A 1020 1.33 -47.08 -20.63
N SER A 1021 1.22 -45.76 -20.45
CA SER A 1021 0.22 -44.85 -21.08
C SER A 1021 -1.24 -45.31 -21.29
N GLY A 1022 -2.20 -44.46 -20.89
CA GLY A 1022 -3.51 -44.41 -21.58
C GLY A 1022 -4.71 -44.02 -20.73
N THR A 1023 -4.99 -42.72 -20.67
CA THR A 1023 -6.33 -42.09 -20.66
C THR A 1023 -7.54 -42.90 -20.17
N MET A 1024 -8.02 -42.57 -18.96
CA MET A 1024 -9.29 -41.84 -18.77
C MET A 1024 -9.12 -40.82 -17.64
#